data_AF-A0A2D3PPY9-F1
#
_entry.id   AF-A0A2D3PPY9-F1
#
_cell.length_a   1.000
_cell.length_b   1.000
_cell.length_c   1.000
_cell.angle_alpha   90.00
_cell.angle_beta   90.00
_cell.angle_gamma   90.00
#
_symmetry.space_group_name_H-M   'P 1'
#
loop_
_entity.id
_entity.type
_entity.pdbx_description
1 polymer ?
#
loop_
_entity_poly.entity_id
_entity_poly.type
_entity_poly.pdbx_seq_one_letter_code
_entity_poly.pdbx_strand_id
1 'polypeptide(L)'
;MINKSFLNTDITWRFPIYQYTIDVSYYETRRASGISYIILELIDKFNNNEKINQTLQSLGIPADISYIFCDEFSNMYHYNIIKMKNDRRFYPEYWDEYHFTDFEITEHGKELIKNGEIPTGDINKRELRVYYDYVMKNTESKWTTSLDELDEDEKKQSIEDSKTILNNSDIEKFISKNMASYNFKKKEVISKYKHSPVECFSYELKKEVAINIDKEKLSLIVKNKMRDLYIKANYSVDNLSKIIAKEKQYRFSDNDVSENLKDYEYSDVKNIVKVNSPSEWNQLMETKNQLSMSLGMSMKKSEYSIEPKITEEIFKKYNIDAYSCYYENNSLYSILPGSFFINVDGFNGKCKINLIITEKLTENLSKEILEFLFLKSLEDMEPLRQCKIVKKISDISQKKEYIEEFAVKNIEKQERIEDKIAILIELNEEFKSSKFWRNIVIQKATELFEKICLEVTLKNITEKDELAQKLNKILSYNELTYLEKISKTLNESETKKIEIYKALEKLDYGIENILVIANVFEIFISKILKGEVISPQTELAKECILLENVFKKLKKITGIKNTLEDSVRLNMNNEEFTKEFSTFSNSIKKLEKYKKFAIDEFDNLFSFYKRYTEIKEFIEIEKNALKNPKKINKSYIANLLKNSKFKDAVCDLHICLEFELRKLFPKQAKKTVELIAELKKRKYLTEGEINSLNILRKCRNNFQHPENKRKVNYSEKEIKKWCDIIEKLGRIDSESCKSN
;
A
#
# COMPACT_ATOMS: atom_id res chain seq x y z
N MET A 1 27.29 -12.94 29.84
CA MET A 1 26.17 -12.57 28.94
C MET A 1 26.00 -11.07 29.05
N ILE A 2 26.15 -10.32 27.96
CA ILE A 2 25.95 -8.87 27.98
C ILE A 2 24.43 -8.66 28.06
N ASN A 3 23.94 -8.14 29.18
CA ASN A 3 22.54 -7.74 29.29
C ASN A 3 22.25 -6.72 28.19
N LYS A 4 21.22 -7.00 27.38
CA LYS A 4 20.77 -6.09 26.32
C LYS A 4 20.26 -4.81 26.99
N SER A 5 20.93 -3.69 26.72
CA SER A 5 20.46 -2.37 27.15
C SER A 5 19.12 -2.03 26.51
N PHE A 6 18.18 -1.51 27.30
CA PHE A 6 16.90 -0.99 26.83
C PHE A 6 16.94 0.52 26.57
N LEU A 7 17.73 1.26 27.34
CA LEU A 7 17.93 2.70 27.18
C LEU A 7 19.42 3.02 27.35
N ASN A 8 19.99 3.77 26.42
CA ASN A 8 21.33 4.32 26.55
C ASN A 8 21.31 5.78 26.09
N THR A 9 21.47 6.70 27.05
CA THR A 9 21.36 8.14 26.81
C THR A 9 22.44 8.91 27.54
N ASP A 10 23.11 9.79 26.82
CA ASP A 10 24.04 10.75 27.41
C ASP A 10 23.28 11.75 28.29
N ILE A 11 23.90 12.10 29.43
CA ILE A 11 23.45 13.21 30.29
C ILE A 11 24.56 14.22 30.45
N THR A 12 24.17 15.40 30.89
CA THR A 12 25.08 16.47 31.25
C THR A 12 25.51 16.28 32.70
N TRP A 13 26.81 16.39 32.97
CA TRP A 13 27.33 16.33 34.32
C TRP A 13 28.20 17.54 34.62
N ARG A 14 28.13 18.01 35.87
CA ARG A 14 28.93 19.13 36.37
C ARG A 14 30.02 18.64 37.32
N PHE A 15 31.23 19.16 37.17
CA PHE A 15 32.37 18.83 38.02
C PHE A 15 32.92 20.10 38.68
N PRO A 16 33.39 20.01 39.94
CA PRO A 16 33.92 21.16 40.65
C PRO A 16 35.30 21.56 40.10
N ILE A 17 35.54 22.87 40.08
CA ILE A 17 36.82 23.48 39.73
C ILE A 17 37.08 24.69 40.61
N TYR A 18 38.30 24.78 41.13
CA TYR A 18 38.71 25.90 41.97
C TYR A 18 39.46 26.94 41.14
N GLN A 19 39.05 28.20 41.28
CA GLN A 19 39.74 29.34 40.70
C GLN A 19 40.49 30.08 41.82
N TYR A 20 41.79 30.22 41.64
CA TYR A 20 42.66 31.03 42.47
C TYR A 20 42.97 32.30 41.69
N THR A 21 42.67 33.45 42.29
CA THR A 21 43.00 34.77 41.72
C THR A 21 44.15 35.35 42.53
N ILE A 22 45.25 35.64 41.85
CA ILE A 22 46.52 36.03 42.47
C ILE A 22 47.02 37.32 41.81
N ASP A 23 47.16 38.37 42.60
CA ASP A 23 47.87 39.58 42.17
C ASP A 23 49.37 39.35 42.36
N VAL A 24 50.12 39.35 41.26
CA VAL A 24 51.58 39.25 41.31
C VAL A 24 52.24 40.59 41.04
N SER A 25 53.25 40.90 41.84
CA SER A 25 54.18 42.00 41.58
C SER A 25 55.44 41.44 40.91
N TYR A 26 55.82 41.98 39.76
CA TYR A 26 56.97 41.50 38.99
C TYR A 26 57.78 42.67 38.43
N TYR A 27 59.05 42.42 38.12
CA TYR A 27 59.93 43.40 37.48
C TYR A 27 60.76 42.71 36.39
N GLU A 28 61.32 43.50 35.48
CA GLU A 28 62.27 43.00 34.49
C GLU A 28 63.67 42.95 35.10
N THR A 29 64.49 42.00 34.70
CA THR A 29 65.88 41.86 35.13
C THR A 29 66.83 42.08 33.96
N ARG A 30 68.02 42.58 34.26
CA ARG A 30 69.15 42.64 33.32
C ARG A 30 70.37 41.97 33.97
N ARG A 31 71.42 41.76 33.18
CA ARG A 31 72.71 41.33 33.71
C ARG A 31 73.23 42.35 34.74
N ALA A 32 73.71 41.86 35.88
CA ALA A 32 74.26 42.70 36.95
C ALA A 32 75.32 43.68 36.41
N SER A 33 75.27 44.95 36.86
CA SER A 33 76.33 45.90 36.55
C SER A 33 77.59 45.58 37.37
N GLY A 34 78.75 46.05 36.93
CA GLY A 34 79.98 45.88 37.71
C GLY A 34 79.88 46.49 39.11
N ILE A 35 79.20 47.65 39.23
CA ILE A 35 78.97 48.35 40.51
C ILE A 35 78.12 47.50 41.45
N SER A 36 77.07 46.88 40.92
CA SER A 36 76.18 45.98 41.65
C SER A 36 76.96 44.82 42.28
N TYR A 37 77.81 44.17 41.49
CA TYR A 37 78.62 43.05 41.97
C TYR A 37 79.63 43.47 43.05
N ILE A 38 80.27 44.63 42.87
CA ILE A 38 81.20 45.21 43.86
C ILE A 38 80.46 45.46 45.18
N ILE A 39 79.29 46.11 45.16
CA ILE A 39 78.51 46.39 46.39
C ILE A 39 78.17 45.08 47.13
N LEU A 40 77.69 44.07 46.41
CA LEU A 40 77.30 42.79 47.00
C LEU A 40 78.51 42.04 47.57
N GLU A 41 79.63 42.03 46.87
CA GLU A 41 80.86 41.41 47.35
C GLU A 41 81.42 42.13 48.60
N LEU A 42 81.26 43.45 48.69
CA LEU A 42 81.62 44.22 49.89
C LEU A 42 80.67 43.93 51.07
N ILE A 43 79.37 43.77 50.84
CA ILE A 43 78.46 43.39 51.93
C ILE A 43 78.74 41.96 52.44
N ASP A 44 79.09 41.03 51.54
CA ASP A 44 79.29 39.62 51.89
C ASP A 44 80.66 39.34 52.53
N LYS A 45 81.73 40.02 52.07
CA LYS A 45 83.12 39.69 52.45
C LYS A 45 83.83 40.70 53.34
N PHE A 46 83.31 41.93 53.46
CA PHE A 46 84.02 43.00 54.17
C PHE A 46 83.65 43.01 55.66
N ASN A 47 84.65 42.74 56.51
CA ASN A 47 84.49 42.67 57.98
C ASN A 47 85.00 43.92 58.71
N ASN A 48 85.41 44.96 57.98
CA ASN A 48 85.94 46.18 58.58
C ASN A 48 84.80 47.16 58.88
N ASN A 49 84.85 47.81 60.05
CA ASN A 49 83.79 48.70 60.52
C ASN A 49 84.05 50.17 60.12
N GLU A 50 84.52 50.38 58.89
CA GLU A 50 84.73 51.70 58.29
C GLU A 50 83.48 52.17 57.55
N LYS A 51 83.31 53.49 57.46
CA LYS A 51 82.20 54.09 56.71
C LYS A 51 82.28 53.71 55.23
N ILE A 52 81.13 53.57 54.57
CA ILE A 52 81.05 53.12 53.17
C ILE A 52 81.94 53.96 52.25
N ASN A 53 81.93 55.29 52.37
CA ASN A 53 82.77 56.15 51.53
C ASN A 53 84.28 55.95 51.75
N GLN A 54 84.71 55.70 53.00
CA GLN A 54 86.13 55.43 53.29
C GLN A 54 86.54 54.09 52.69
N THR A 55 85.66 53.09 52.78
CA THR A 55 85.85 51.78 52.16
C THR A 55 85.95 51.89 50.63
N LEU A 56 85.04 52.61 49.99
CA LEU A 56 85.06 52.83 48.53
C LEU A 56 86.32 53.60 48.09
N GLN A 57 86.74 54.63 48.83
CA GLN A 57 87.99 55.36 48.57
C GLN A 57 89.23 54.48 48.68
N SER A 58 89.28 53.59 49.69
CA SER A 58 90.40 52.64 49.85
C SER A 58 90.54 51.66 48.67
N LEU A 59 89.43 51.40 47.97
CA LEU A 59 89.36 50.58 46.77
C LEU A 59 89.61 51.37 45.47
N GLY A 60 89.99 52.65 45.60
CA GLY A 60 90.34 53.52 44.48
C GLY A 60 89.13 54.21 43.81
N ILE A 61 87.96 54.24 44.47
CA ILE A 61 86.76 54.94 43.98
C ILE A 61 86.75 56.37 44.55
N PRO A 62 86.91 57.41 43.72
CA PRO A 62 86.87 58.79 44.17
C PRO A 62 85.55 59.19 44.84
N ALA A 63 85.63 60.09 45.83
CA ALA A 63 84.47 60.53 46.61
C ALA A 63 83.36 61.17 45.74
N ASP A 64 83.76 61.88 44.68
CA ASP A 64 82.90 62.59 43.74
C ASP A 64 82.05 61.65 42.87
N ILE A 65 82.39 60.37 42.76
CA ILE A 65 81.57 59.36 42.05
C ILE A 65 80.87 58.38 43.00
N SER A 66 81.02 58.55 44.31
CA SER A 66 80.40 57.67 45.31
C SER A 66 78.86 57.71 45.27
N TYR A 67 78.26 58.80 44.76
CA TYR A 67 76.81 58.89 44.61
C TYR A 67 76.25 57.81 43.67
N ILE A 68 77.01 57.35 42.66
CA ILE A 68 76.58 56.28 41.75
C ILE A 68 76.45 54.95 42.51
N PHE A 69 77.33 54.71 43.49
CA PHE A 69 77.23 53.56 44.39
C PHE A 69 76.04 53.72 45.32
N CYS A 70 75.79 54.92 45.87
CA CYS A 70 74.60 55.20 46.68
C CYS A 70 73.30 54.97 45.90
N ASP A 71 73.23 55.39 44.63
CA ASP A 71 72.06 55.19 43.76
C ASP A 71 71.82 53.70 43.49
N GLU A 72 72.87 52.96 43.13
CA GLU A 72 72.77 51.51 42.90
C GLU A 72 72.43 50.77 44.20
N PHE A 73 72.97 51.20 45.33
CA PHE A 73 72.65 50.68 46.66
C PHE A 73 71.19 50.95 47.04
N SER A 74 70.69 52.15 46.74
CA SER A 74 69.29 52.54 46.91
C SER A 74 68.36 51.66 46.07
N ASN A 75 68.75 51.38 44.83
CA ASN A 75 68.02 50.45 43.96
C ASN A 75 68.02 49.03 44.55
N MET A 76 69.18 48.51 44.96
CA MET A 76 69.27 47.19 45.58
C MET A 76 68.43 47.05 46.84
N TYR A 77 68.41 48.10 47.66
CA TYR A 77 67.58 48.18 48.86
C TYR A 77 66.09 48.23 48.50
N HIS A 78 65.71 49.05 47.50
CA HIS A 78 64.34 49.17 47.01
C HIS A 78 63.78 47.83 46.50
N TYR A 79 64.58 47.05 45.77
CA TYR A 79 64.21 45.72 45.28
C TYR A 79 64.44 44.58 46.27
N ASN A 80 64.74 44.89 47.54
CA ASN A 80 64.93 43.92 48.61
C ASN A 80 66.04 42.89 48.29
N ILE A 81 67.08 43.28 47.56
CA ILE A 81 68.29 42.48 47.32
C ILE A 81 69.20 42.54 48.54
N ILE A 82 69.25 43.73 49.16
CA ILE A 82 69.96 44.00 50.40
C ILE A 82 68.97 44.63 51.39
N LYS A 83 69.21 44.43 52.67
CA LYS A 83 68.46 45.09 53.75
C LYS A 83 69.41 45.48 54.87
N MET A 84 69.01 46.43 55.70
CA MET A 84 69.74 46.73 56.92
C MET A 84 69.52 45.63 57.95
N LYS A 85 70.55 45.35 58.74
CA LYS A 85 70.44 44.49 59.93
C LYS A 85 69.57 45.17 60.98
N ASN A 86 68.95 44.35 61.85
CA ASN A 86 68.10 44.80 62.95
C ASN A 86 66.89 45.66 62.52
N ASP A 87 66.33 45.41 61.34
CA ASP A 87 65.12 46.05 60.80
C ASP A 87 65.16 47.59 60.73
N ARG A 88 66.36 48.18 60.64
CA ARG A 88 66.53 49.61 60.40
C ARG A 88 66.14 49.99 58.97
N ARG A 89 65.81 51.27 58.75
CA ARG A 89 65.50 51.80 57.41
C ARG A 89 66.71 52.50 56.82
N PHE A 90 67.00 52.19 55.57
CA PHE A 90 67.98 52.91 54.77
C PHE A 90 67.40 54.22 54.24
N TYR A 91 68.18 55.28 54.36
CA TYR A 91 67.89 56.63 53.90
C TYR A 91 69.12 57.16 53.16
N PRO A 92 69.06 57.35 51.83
CA PRO A 92 70.21 57.73 51.01
C PRO A 92 70.91 59.01 51.48
N GLU A 93 70.20 59.91 52.17
CA GLU A 93 70.72 61.16 52.71
C GLU A 93 71.83 60.97 53.76
N TYR A 94 71.88 59.80 54.40
CA TYR A 94 72.89 59.44 55.41
C TYR A 94 73.94 58.47 54.87
N TRP A 95 74.12 58.40 53.55
CA TRP A 95 75.08 57.50 52.89
C TRP A 95 76.48 57.50 53.53
N ASP A 96 76.96 58.69 53.89
CA ASP A 96 78.29 58.94 54.48
C ASP A 96 78.43 58.46 55.93
N GLU A 97 77.34 58.00 56.55
CA GLU A 97 77.29 57.54 57.94
C GLU A 97 77.19 56.02 58.07
N TYR A 98 76.75 55.34 57.01
CA TYR A 98 76.59 53.89 57.03
C TYR A 98 77.90 53.13 56.83
N HIS A 99 77.89 51.87 57.27
CA HIS A 99 78.96 50.89 57.09
C HIS A 99 78.42 49.72 56.26
N PHE A 100 79.25 49.07 55.44
CA PHE A 100 78.79 47.88 54.70
C PHE A 100 78.32 46.76 55.65
N THR A 101 78.90 46.68 56.85
CA THR A 101 78.53 45.76 57.93
C THR A 101 77.12 46.00 58.48
N ASP A 102 76.53 47.17 58.26
CA ASP A 102 75.15 47.50 58.65
C ASP A 102 74.11 46.79 57.78
N PHE A 103 74.51 46.19 56.66
CA PHE A 103 73.62 45.54 55.70
C PHE A 103 73.88 44.04 55.57
N GLU A 104 72.89 43.33 55.06
CA GLU A 104 73.00 41.94 54.67
C GLU A 104 72.27 41.68 53.36
N ILE A 105 72.78 40.72 52.57
CA ILE A 105 72.13 40.26 51.34
C ILE A 105 70.95 39.38 51.74
N THR A 106 69.78 39.66 51.18
CA THR A 106 68.57 38.85 51.41
C THR A 106 68.68 37.51 50.68
N GLU A 107 67.87 36.52 51.06
CA GLU A 107 67.78 35.26 50.30
C GLU A 107 67.39 35.48 48.84
N HIS A 108 66.49 36.44 48.59
CA HIS A 108 66.10 36.90 47.26
C HIS A 108 67.29 37.48 46.47
N GLY A 109 68.12 38.30 47.14
CA GLY A 109 69.35 38.83 46.56
C GLY A 109 70.36 37.75 46.18
N LYS A 110 70.56 36.75 47.05
CA LYS A 110 71.46 35.61 46.77
C LYS A 110 71.02 34.81 45.54
N GLU A 111 69.71 34.62 45.33
CA GLU A 111 69.18 33.88 44.18
C GLU A 111 69.41 34.63 42.85
N LEU A 112 69.17 35.95 42.83
CA LEU A 112 69.45 36.79 41.67
C LEU A 112 70.95 36.83 41.31
N ILE A 113 71.83 36.87 42.32
CA ILE A 113 73.29 36.82 42.13
C ILE A 113 73.72 35.51 41.47
N LYS A 114 73.16 34.38 41.93
CA LYS A 114 73.45 33.06 41.35
C LYS A 114 73.10 33.00 39.84
N ASN A 115 72.08 33.75 39.43
CA ASN A 115 71.64 33.85 38.04
C ASN A 115 72.34 35.00 37.26
N GLY A 116 73.16 35.83 37.91
CA GLY A 116 73.91 36.93 37.30
C GLY A 116 73.05 38.14 36.91
N GLU A 117 71.87 38.29 37.53
CA GLU A 117 70.84 39.24 37.13
C GLU A 117 70.53 40.25 38.25
N ILE A 118 70.14 41.47 37.89
CA ILE A 118 69.61 42.52 38.80
C ILE A 118 68.29 43.08 38.24
N PRO A 119 67.34 43.47 39.10
CA PRO A 119 66.09 44.13 38.71
C PRO A 119 66.33 45.46 37.99
N THR A 120 65.43 45.78 37.07
CA THR A 120 65.38 47.03 36.30
C THR A 120 63.94 47.45 36.05
N GLY A 121 63.67 48.74 36.27
CA GLY A 121 62.36 49.33 36.00
C GLY A 121 61.35 49.14 37.13
N ASP A 122 60.19 49.75 37.00
CA ASP A 122 59.19 49.77 38.06
C ASP A 122 58.62 48.37 38.36
N ILE A 123 58.20 48.19 39.61
CA ILE A 123 57.44 47.00 40.02
C ILE A 123 56.06 47.05 39.37
N ASN A 124 55.85 46.20 38.37
CA ASN A 124 54.59 46.04 37.67
C ASN A 124 53.67 45.08 38.42
N LYS A 125 52.36 45.23 38.21
CA LYS A 125 51.33 44.34 38.78
C LYS A 125 50.55 43.65 37.68
N ARG A 126 50.23 42.37 37.88
CA ARG A 126 49.38 41.58 36.99
C ARG A 126 48.48 40.66 37.81
N GLU A 127 47.19 40.64 37.50
CA GLU A 127 46.27 39.62 38.02
C GLU A 127 46.48 38.34 37.20
N LEU A 128 46.71 37.23 37.90
CA LEU A 128 46.79 35.88 37.34
C LEU A 128 45.65 35.02 37.86
N ARG A 129 45.21 34.08 37.04
CA ARG A 129 44.23 33.06 37.43
C ARG A 129 44.83 31.68 37.27
N VAL A 130 44.63 30.83 38.28
CA VAL A 130 45.02 29.43 38.28
C VAL A 130 43.76 28.60 38.49
N TYR A 131 43.56 27.61 37.64
CA TYR A 131 42.41 26.72 37.68
C TYR A 131 42.86 25.34 38.15
N TYR A 132 42.18 24.79 39.14
CA TYR A 132 42.45 23.44 39.65
C TYR A 132 41.22 22.57 39.49
N ASP A 133 41.29 21.63 38.55
CA ASP A 133 40.29 20.58 38.39
C ASP A 133 40.49 19.57 39.53
N TYR A 134 39.57 19.60 40.49
CA TYR A 134 39.61 18.77 41.69
C TYR A 134 39.59 17.28 41.38
N VAL A 135 38.81 16.90 40.37
CA VAL A 135 38.52 15.52 40.03
C VAL A 135 39.69 14.91 39.25
N MET A 136 40.21 15.68 38.29
CA MET A 136 41.36 15.29 37.48
C MET A 136 42.70 15.49 38.20
N LYS A 137 42.70 16.23 39.31
CA LYS A 137 43.89 16.68 40.04
C LYS A 137 44.89 17.38 39.12
N ASN A 138 44.37 18.21 38.20
CA ASN A 138 45.15 18.93 37.21
C ASN A 138 45.08 20.43 37.46
N THR A 139 46.21 21.12 37.33
CA THR A 139 46.30 22.57 37.49
C THR A 139 46.63 23.21 36.14
N GLU A 140 45.84 24.20 35.75
CA GLU A 140 45.94 24.87 34.46
C GLU A 140 46.02 26.38 34.61
N SER A 141 46.77 27.02 33.72
CA SER A 141 46.93 28.48 33.70
C SER A 141 45.79 29.21 32.97
N LYS A 142 44.98 28.48 32.21
CA LYS A 142 43.84 28.99 31.45
C LYS A 142 42.77 27.91 31.40
N TRP A 143 41.52 28.30 31.56
CA TRP A 143 40.37 27.42 31.41
C TRP A 143 39.49 27.90 30.26
N THR A 144 39.16 27.01 29.32
CA THR A 144 38.42 27.36 28.10
C THR A 144 36.93 27.08 28.19
N THR A 145 36.49 26.29 29.17
CA THR A 145 35.09 25.92 29.36
C THR A 145 34.37 26.98 30.20
N SER A 146 33.08 27.19 29.95
CA SER A 146 32.27 28.07 30.80
C SER A 146 32.27 27.58 32.25
N LEU A 147 32.33 28.54 33.18
CA LEU A 147 32.25 28.30 34.61
C LEU A 147 30.91 28.81 35.11
N ASP A 148 30.21 27.95 35.84
CA ASP A 148 28.93 28.26 36.46
C ASP A 148 29.09 28.22 37.99
N GLU A 149 28.32 29.06 38.69
CA GLU A 149 28.22 28.97 40.14
C GLU A 149 27.61 27.62 40.54
N LEU A 150 28.16 27.02 41.60
CA LEU A 150 27.62 25.80 42.19
C LEU A 150 26.30 26.10 42.92
N ASP A 151 25.32 25.19 42.79
CA ASP A 151 24.12 25.23 43.63
C ASP A 151 24.51 24.97 45.10
N GLU A 152 23.73 25.44 46.08
CA GLU A 152 24.02 25.27 47.54
C GLU A 152 24.27 23.80 47.96
N ASP A 153 23.57 22.85 47.35
CA ASP A 153 23.76 21.41 47.57
C ASP A 153 25.11 20.91 47.01
N GLU A 154 25.56 21.48 45.89
CA GLU A 154 26.84 21.14 45.23
C GLU A 154 28.03 21.82 45.93
N LYS A 155 27.81 23.00 46.52
CA LYS A 155 28.77 23.70 47.40
C LYS A 155 29.07 22.90 48.67
N LYS A 156 28.05 22.32 49.32
CA LYS A 156 28.25 21.49 50.53
C LYS A 156 29.13 20.27 50.26
N GLN A 157 28.95 19.59 49.12
CA GLN A 157 29.73 18.40 48.74
C GLN A 157 31.16 18.72 48.28
N SER A 158 31.39 19.90 47.69
CA SER A 158 32.70 20.31 47.17
C SER A 158 33.59 21.00 48.20
N ILE A 159 33.05 21.50 49.33
CA ILE A 159 33.80 22.37 50.25
C ILE A 159 34.20 21.67 51.55
N GLU A 160 33.55 20.57 51.96
CA GLU A 160 33.80 19.94 53.28
C GLU A 160 35.17 19.23 53.41
N ASP A 161 35.85 18.84 52.32
CA ASP A 161 37.16 18.17 52.36
C ASP A 161 38.36 19.11 52.12
N SER A 162 38.50 20.10 53.02
CA SER A 162 39.59 21.11 53.06
C SER A 162 41.03 20.56 53.01
N LYS A 163 41.25 19.26 53.21
CA LYS A 163 42.58 18.61 53.15
C LYS A 163 43.11 18.38 51.73
N THR A 164 42.31 18.63 50.69
CA THR A 164 42.65 18.27 49.30
C THR A 164 42.69 19.46 48.32
N ILE A 165 42.53 20.68 48.83
CA ILE A 165 42.65 21.94 48.08
C ILE A 165 44.13 22.36 48.05
N LEU A 166 44.59 22.95 46.94
CA LEU A 166 45.97 23.44 46.81
C LEU A 166 46.20 24.61 47.77
N ASN A 167 47.32 24.63 48.49
CA ASN A 167 47.68 25.77 49.32
C ASN A 167 48.35 26.87 48.48
N ASN A 168 48.50 28.06 49.06
CA ASN A 168 49.14 29.20 48.38
C ASN A 168 50.54 28.87 47.85
N SER A 169 51.34 28.06 48.56
CA SER A 169 52.69 27.66 48.12
C SER A 169 52.66 26.77 46.88
N ASP A 170 51.67 25.87 46.77
CA ASP A 170 51.51 25.01 45.59
C ASP A 170 51.14 25.85 44.36
N ILE A 171 50.29 26.85 44.54
CA ILE A 171 49.88 27.80 43.49
C ILE A 171 51.07 28.67 43.04
N GLU A 172 51.85 29.21 43.98
CA GLU A 172 53.06 29.99 43.68
C GLU A 172 54.12 29.17 42.92
N LYS A 173 54.33 27.91 43.32
CA LYS A 173 55.20 26.96 42.61
C LYS A 173 54.69 26.64 41.21
N PHE A 174 53.38 26.54 41.02
CA PHE A 174 52.79 26.32 39.70
C PHE A 174 53.02 27.53 38.80
N ILE A 175 52.75 28.75 39.30
CA ILE A 175 52.94 30.00 38.53
C ILE A 175 54.41 30.16 38.13
N SER A 176 55.35 29.99 39.07
CA SER A 176 56.78 30.15 38.79
C SER A 176 57.30 29.15 37.75
N LYS A 177 56.80 27.92 37.74
CA LYS A 177 57.15 26.92 36.71
C LYS A 177 56.49 27.19 35.35
N ASN A 178 55.38 27.93 35.31
CA ASN A 178 54.56 28.15 34.12
C ASN A 178 54.45 29.63 33.72
N MET A 179 55.46 30.45 34.06
CA MET A 179 55.46 31.89 33.77
C MET A 179 55.23 32.20 32.28
N ALA A 180 55.76 31.37 31.37
CA ALA A 180 55.53 31.53 29.93
C ALA A 180 54.04 31.45 29.55
N SER A 181 53.25 30.61 30.22
CA SER A 181 51.81 30.43 29.96
C SER A 181 50.97 31.66 30.35
N TYR A 182 51.51 32.50 31.23
CA TYR A 182 50.96 33.78 31.66
C TYR A 182 51.53 34.98 30.88
N ASN A 183 52.24 34.72 29.78
CA ASN A 183 52.89 35.73 28.94
C ASN A 183 53.92 36.58 29.71
N PHE A 184 54.66 36.00 30.65
CA PHE A 184 55.87 36.65 31.19
C PHE A 184 57.03 36.49 30.21
N LYS A 185 57.82 37.54 30.04
CA LYS A 185 59.06 37.50 29.26
C LYS A 185 60.13 36.73 30.04
N LYS A 186 61.12 36.16 29.34
CA LYS A 186 62.25 35.42 29.96
C LYS A 186 63.00 36.20 31.05
N LYS A 187 63.02 37.53 30.97
CA LYS A 187 63.72 38.41 31.93
C LYS A 187 62.81 38.95 33.03
N GLU A 188 61.53 38.59 33.07
CA GLU A 188 60.61 39.04 34.11
C GLU A 188 60.63 38.06 35.29
N VAL A 189 60.76 38.58 36.52
CA VAL A 189 60.79 37.78 37.76
C VAL A 189 59.69 38.26 38.70
N ILE A 190 58.96 37.31 39.30
CA ILE A 190 57.91 37.61 40.28
C ILE A 190 58.54 37.82 41.66
N SER A 191 58.20 38.94 42.28
CA SER A 191 58.74 39.40 43.57
C SER A 191 57.80 39.18 44.74
N LYS A 192 56.49 39.21 44.50
CA LYS A 192 55.47 39.06 45.54
C LYS A 192 54.18 38.49 44.97
N TYR A 193 53.54 37.63 45.75
CA TYR A 193 52.20 37.10 45.49
C TYR A 193 51.22 37.64 46.53
N LYS A 194 50.03 38.02 46.10
CA LYS A 194 48.90 38.36 46.97
C LYS A 194 47.69 37.55 46.51
N HIS A 195 47.23 36.65 47.37
CA HIS A 195 46.13 35.73 47.07
C HIS A 195 44.79 36.30 47.49
N SER A 196 43.80 36.19 46.62
CA SER A 196 42.38 36.38 46.95
C SER A 196 41.78 35.08 47.52
N PRO A 197 40.60 35.14 48.18
CA PRO A 197 39.89 33.93 48.60
C PRO A 197 39.65 32.99 47.40
N VAL A 198 39.80 31.68 47.63
CA VAL A 198 39.59 30.66 46.60
C VAL A 198 38.10 30.59 46.25
N GLU A 199 37.79 30.66 44.96
CA GLU A 199 36.43 30.54 44.46
C GLU A 199 36.20 29.11 43.94
N CYS A 200 35.03 28.55 44.23
CA CYS A 200 34.64 27.23 43.73
C CYS A 200 33.53 27.38 42.70
N PHE A 201 33.80 26.92 41.49
CA PHE A 201 32.87 26.91 40.37
C PHE A 201 32.59 25.46 39.94
N SER A 202 31.65 25.31 39.03
CA SER A 202 31.47 24.07 38.28
C SER A 202 31.71 24.30 36.80
N TYR A 203 32.14 23.25 36.11
CA TYR A 203 32.15 23.23 34.66
C TYR A 203 31.29 22.08 34.14
N GLU A 204 30.61 22.33 33.03
CA GLU A 204 29.68 21.39 32.43
C GLU A 204 30.38 20.52 31.37
N LEU A 205 30.21 19.20 31.46
CA LEU A 205 30.60 18.28 30.39
C LEU A 205 29.37 17.57 29.83
N LYS A 206 29.19 17.76 28.52
CA LYS A 206 28.16 17.05 27.75
C LYS A 206 28.71 15.70 27.31
N LYS A 207 27.88 14.66 27.40
CA LYS A 207 28.20 13.29 26.94
C LYS A 207 29.39 12.64 27.66
N GLU A 208 29.71 13.09 28.87
CA GLU A 208 30.75 12.44 29.69
C GLU A 208 30.20 11.24 30.46
N VAL A 209 28.92 11.34 30.84
CA VAL A 209 28.18 10.31 31.58
C VAL A 209 27.02 9.85 30.72
N ALA A 210 26.87 8.54 30.57
CA ALA A 210 25.71 7.94 29.94
C ALA A 210 24.94 7.09 30.95
N ILE A 211 23.61 7.19 30.90
CA ILE A 211 22.70 6.32 31.65
C ILE A 211 22.39 5.12 30.77
N ASN A 212 22.69 3.94 31.29
CA ASN A 212 22.35 2.67 30.68
C ASN A 212 21.37 1.91 31.57
N ILE A 213 20.16 1.65 31.08
CA ILE A 213 19.15 0.86 31.80
C ILE A 213 19.01 -0.49 31.08
N ASP A 214 19.27 -1.57 31.80
CA ASP A 214 19.01 -2.93 31.34
C ASP A 214 17.75 -3.50 32.04
N LYS A 215 17.54 -4.82 31.96
CA LYS A 215 16.36 -5.47 32.52
C LYS A 215 16.26 -5.38 34.06
N GLU A 216 17.36 -5.16 34.76
CA GLU A 216 17.42 -5.29 36.22
C GLU A 216 17.84 -4.01 36.91
N LYS A 217 18.74 -3.23 36.27
CA LYS A 217 19.40 -2.12 36.94
C LYS A 217 19.75 -0.97 35.99
N LEU A 218 20.03 0.16 36.62
CA LEU A 218 20.63 1.32 36.00
C LEU A 218 22.14 1.29 36.22
N SER A 219 22.91 1.60 35.19
CA SER A 219 24.37 1.77 35.27
C SER A 219 24.75 3.14 34.73
N LEU A 220 25.62 3.84 35.47
CA LEU A 220 26.26 5.05 34.98
C LEU A 220 27.55 4.67 34.27
N ILE A 221 27.62 4.94 32.97
CA ILE A 221 28.81 4.72 32.16
C ILE A 221 29.54 6.06 32.04
N VAL A 222 30.62 6.21 32.80
CA VAL A 222 31.45 7.42 32.82
C VAL A 222 32.71 7.17 31.99
N LYS A 223 33.01 8.05 31.02
CA LYS A 223 34.14 7.87 30.09
C LYS A 223 35.50 7.91 30.79
N ASN A 224 35.67 8.83 31.75
CA ASN A 224 36.91 8.97 32.50
C ASN A 224 36.84 8.24 33.85
N LYS A 225 37.83 7.39 34.12
CA LYS A 225 37.91 6.59 35.36
C LYS A 225 37.99 7.45 36.64
N MET A 226 38.70 8.58 36.63
CA MET A 226 38.80 9.46 37.80
C MET A 226 37.46 10.12 38.12
N ARG A 227 36.71 10.50 37.09
CA ARG A 227 35.35 11.04 37.22
C ARG A 227 34.36 9.98 37.69
N ASP A 228 34.47 8.74 37.22
CA ASP A 228 33.66 7.61 37.70
C ASP A 228 33.85 7.40 39.22
N LEU A 229 35.10 7.34 39.66
CA LEU A 229 35.44 7.19 41.08
C LEU A 229 34.94 8.37 41.92
N TYR A 230 35.06 9.59 41.42
CA TYR A 230 34.54 10.78 42.08
C TYR A 230 33.02 10.74 42.23
N ILE A 231 32.29 10.38 41.17
CA ILE A 231 30.83 10.30 41.22
C ILE A 231 30.38 9.24 42.24
N LYS A 232 30.99 8.05 42.23
CA LYS A 232 30.66 6.96 43.17
C LYS A 232 30.99 7.27 44.62
N ALA A 233 32.02 8.08 44.88
CA ALA A 233 32.42 8.44 46.23
C ALA A 233 31.58 9.56 46.84
N ASN A 234 31.07 10.50 46.02
CA ASN A 234 30.49 11.76 46.52
C ASN A 234 28.98 11.90 46.29
N TYR A 235 28.36 11.07 45.44
CA TYR A 235 26.93 11.18 45.14
C TYR A 235 26.13 10.04 45.77
N SER A 236 25.00 10.37 46.39
CA SER A 236 23.98 9.40 46.80
C SER A 236 22.97 9.15 45.67
N VAL A 237 22.16 8.09 45.78
CA VAL A 237 21.06 7.83 44.83
C VAL A 237 20.03 8.97 44.78
N ASP A 238 19.86 9.73 45.86
CA ASP A 238 19.00 10.93 45.88
C ASP A 238 19.59 12.05 45.03
N ASN A 239 20.92 12.27 45.12
CA ASN A 239 21.60 13.24 44.27
C ASN A 239 21.47 12.84 42.80
N LEU A 240 21.65 11.55 42.48
CA LEU A 240 21.46 11.03 41.12
C LEU A 240 20.05 11.33 40.61
N SER A 241 19.03 11.04 41.41
CA SER A 241 17.62 11.27 41.04
C SER A 241 17.35 12.75 40.72
N LYS A 242 17.87 13.67 41.55
CA LYS A 242 17.76 15.12 41.31
C LYS A 242 18.45 15.57 40.02
N ILE A 243 19.66 15.08 39.75
CA ILE A 243 20.43 15.44 38.56
C ILE A 243 19.69 14.95 37.30
N ILE A 244 19.23 13.70 37.30
CA ILE A 244 18.52 13.11 36.16
C ILE A 244 17.18 13.82 35.93
N ALA A 245 16.44 14.20 36.98
CA ALA A 245 15.20 14.96 36.86
C ALA A 245 15.40 16.40 36.32
N LYS A 246 16.62 16.98 36.45
CA LYS A 246 16.94 18.28 35.85
C LYS A 246 17.06 18.21 34.32
N GLU A 247 17.41 17.05 33.78
CA GLU A 247 17.56 16.85 32.34
C GLU A 247 16.23 16.93 31.59
N LYS A 248 16.20 17.69 30.49
CA LYS A 248 14.97 17.92 29.71
C LYS A 248 14.35 16.63 29.19
N GLN A 249 15.17 15.62 28.86
CA GLN A 249 14.70 14.35 28.31
C GLN A 249 13.89 13.50 29.30
N TYR A 250 14.03 13.75 30.61
CA TYR A 250 13.31 13.06 31.68
C TYR A 250 12.14 13.87 32.25
N ARG A 251 11.69 14.90 31.53
CA ARG A 251 10.49 15.68 31.86
C ARG A 251 9.39 15.39 30.85
N PHE A 252 8.21 15.03 31.33
CA PHE A 252 7.04 14.86 30.47
C PHE A 252 6.59 16.23 29.94
N SER A 253 6.39 16.32 28.63
CA SER A 253 5.84 17.52 27.99
C SER A 253 4.31 17.58 28.06
N ASP A 254 3.67 16.47 28.42
CA ASP A 254 2.23 16.30 28.49
C ASP A 254 1.75 16.54 29.93
N ASN A 255 0.90 17.55 30.11
CA ASN A 255 0.45 17.99 31.43
C ASN A 255 -0.36 16.90 32.15
N ASP A 256 -1.24 16.17 31.44
CA ASP A 256 -2.12 15.16 32.02
C ASP A 256 -1.33 13.97 32.59
N VAL A 257 -0.25 13.59 31.89
CA VAL A 257 0.68 12.56 32.35
C VAL A 257 1.50 13.08 33.52
N SER A 258 1.99 14.33 33.44
CA SER A 258 2.85 14.91 34.46
C SER A 258 2.16 15.11 35.82
N GLU A 259 0.86 15.43 35.82
CA GLU A 259 0.07 15.69 37.04
C GLU A 259 -0.36 14.41 37.77
N ASN A 260 -0.38 13.25 37.07
CA ASN A 260 -0.85 11.96 37.60
C ASN A 260 0.22 10.86 37.56
N LEU A 261 1.51 11.24 37.65
CA LEU A 261 2.61 10.29 37.64
C LEU A 261 2.51 9.31 38.82
N LYS A 262 2.38 8.03 38.49
CA LYS A 262 2.45 6.93 39.47
C LYS A 262 3.90 6.54 39.74
N ASP A 263 4.13 6.10 40.96
CA ASP A 263 5.39 5.55 41.43
C ASP A 263 5.38 4.02 41.28
N TYR A 264 6.40 3.47 40.62
CA TYR A 264 6.54 2.03 40.36
C TYR A 264 7.90 1.51 40.82
N GLU A 265 7.92 0.25 41.23
CA GLU A 265 9.16 -0.50 41.41
C GLU A 265 9.57 -1.14 40.08
N TYR A 266 10.77 -0.82 39.58
CA TYR A 266 11.20 -1.29 38.26
C TYR A 266 11.28 -2.83 38.17
N SER A 267 11.61 -3.47 39.29
CA SER A 267 11.64 -4.93 39.42
C SER A 267 10.28 -5.60 39.25
N ASP A 268 9.19 -4.86 39.45
CA ASP A 268 7.84 -5.41 39.40
C ASP A 268 7.30 -5.45 37.96
N VAL A 269 7.89 -4.66 37.07
CA VAL A 269 7.53 -4.62 35.65
C VAL A 269 8.15 -5.80 34.92
N LYS A 270 7.29 -6.69 34.40
CA LYS A 270 7.72 -7.95 33.76
C LYS A 270 7.71 -7.80 32.25
N ASN A 271 8.51 -8.60 31.55
CA ASN A 271 8.52 -8.66 30.08
C ASN A 271 8.74 -7.30 29.39
N ILE A 272 9.64 -6.49 29.93
CA ILE A 272 10.03 -5.21 29.34
C ILE A 272 10.57 -5.44 27.93
N VAL A 273 10.00 -4.72 26.97
CA VAL A 273 10.39 -4.72 25.55
C VAL A 273 11.23 -3.50 25.23
N LYS A 274 10.83 -2.35 25.79
CA LYS A 274 11.44 -1.05 25.52
C LYS A 274 11.32 -0.13 26.72
N VAL A 275 12.34 0.68 26.94
CA VAL A 275 12.36 1.78 27.90
C VAL A 275 12.62 3.05 27.12
N ASN A 276 11.75 4.04 27.29
CA ASN A 276 11.83 5.33 26.61
C ASN A 276 11.95 6.46 27.63
N SER A 277 12.62 7.54 27.22
CA SER A 277 12.62 8.77 28.02
C SER A 277 11.32 9.55 27.77
N PRO A 278 10.82 10.31 28.75
CA PRO A 278 9.64 11.18 28.62
C PRO A 278 9.61 12.06 27.36
N SER A 279 10.75 12.56 26.88
CA SER A 279 10.82 13.34 25.63
C SER A 279 10.36 12.57 24.38
N GLU A 280 10.39 11.24 24.42
CA GLU A 280 9.97 10.38 23.31
C GLU A 280 8.47 10.05 23.33
N TRP A 281 7.69 10.63 24.27
CA TRP A 281 6.25 10.37 24.42
C TRP A 281 5.46 10.51 23.11
N ASN A 282 5.61 11.65 22.43
CA ASN A 282 4.91 11.91 21.18
C ASN A 282 5.28 10.92 20.08
N GLN A 283 6.55 10.51 20.01
CA GLN A 283 7.02 9.52 19.04
C GLN A 283 6.44 8.14 19.34
N LEU A 284 6.36 7.75 20.62
CA LEU A 284 5.77 6.49 21.04
C LEU A 284 4.27 6.43 20.69
N MET A 285 3.54 7.52 20.89
CA MET A 285 2.12 7.63 20.55
C MET A 285 1.85 7.69 19.04
N GLU A 286 2.89 7.80 18.23
CA GLU A 286 2.86 7.68 16.76
C GLU A 286 3.29 6.29 16.25
N THR A 287 3.43 5.31 17.14
CA THR A 287 3.71 3.91 16.76
C THR A 287 2.56 3.34 15.94
N LYS A 288 2.88 2.78 14.77
CA LYS A 288 1.89 2.11 13.91
C LYS A 288 1.44 0.81 14.57
N ASN A 289 0.14 0.60 14.69
CA ASN A 289 -0.42 -0.57 15.35
C ASN A 289 -1.76 -1.00 14.73
N GLN A 290 -2.13 -2.26 14.92
CA GLN A 290 -3.35 -2.86 14.34
C GLN A 290 -4.61 -2.40 15.10
N LEU A 291 -4.50 -2.24 16.41
CA LEU A 291 -5.58 -1.85 17.30
C LEU A 291 -5.00 -1.22 18.58
N SER A 292 -5.58 -0.14 19.07
CA SER A 292 -5.14 0.54 20.30
C SER A 292 -6.29 0.86 21.24
N MET A 293 -5.98 0.88 22.54
CA MET A 293 -6.85 1.23 23.65
C MET A 293 -6.13 2.29 24.49
N SER A 294 -6.64 3.52 24.54
CA SER A 294 -6.01 4.62 25.29
C SER A 294 -7.00 5.28 26.25
N LEU A 295 -6.57 5.59 27.47
CA LEU A 295 -7.37 6.35 28.44
C LEU A 295 -7.36 7.86 28.17
N GLY A 296 -6.22 8.39 27.70
CA GLY A 296 -6.06 9.81 27.36
C GLY A 296 -5.79 10.02 25.87
N MET A 297 -4.63 10.58 25.54
CA MET A 297 -4.20 10.81 24.16
C MET A 297 -4.26 9.52 23.35
N SER A 298 -4.94 9.59 22.21
CA SER A 298 -5.08 8.46 21.29
C SER A 298 -3.78 8.23 20.49
N MET A 299 -3.46 6.97 20.20
CA MET A 299 -2.34 6.65 19.32
C MET A 299 -2.67 7.03 17.87
N LYS A 300 -1.89 7.95 17.29
CA LYS A 300 -2.25 8.62 16.01
C LYS A 300 -2.21 7.71 14.78
N LYS A 301 -1.35 6.68 14.79
CA LYS A 301 -1.15 5.75 13.66
C LYS A 301 -1.76 4.37 13.90
N SER A 302 -2.76 4.29 14.77
CA SER A 302 -3.56 3.08 14.96
C SER A 302 -4.51 2.87 13.79
N GLU A 303 -4.62 1.64 13.30
CA GLU A 303 -5.61 1.28 12.27
C GLU A 303 -7.05 1.29 12.83
N TYR A 304 -7.20 1.06 14.14
CA TYR A 304 -8.45 1.14 14.87
C TYR A 304 -8.24 1.48 16.35
N SER A 305 -8.88 2.55 16.82
CA SER A 305 -8.85 2.95 18.23
C SER A 305 -10.15 2.58 18.92
N ILE A 306 -10.05 1.86 20.04
CA ILE A 306 -11.17 1.57 20.92
C ILE A 306 -11.58 2.83 21.67
N GLU A 307 -12.88 3.01 21.86
CA GLU A 307 -13.42 4.15 22.61
C GLU A 307 -12.92 4.17 24.06
N PRO A 308 -12.68 5.35 24.65
CA PRO A 308 -12.17 5.46 26.03
C PRO A 308 -13.04 4.75 27.07
N LYS A 309 -14.37 4.78 26.93
CA LYS A 309 -15.30 4.11 27.86
C LYS A 309 -15.11 2.59 27.89
N ILE A 310 -14.96 1.97 26.73
CA ILE A 310 -14.72 0.52 26.61
C ILE A 310 -13.30 0.21 27.10
N THR A 311 -12.33 1.07 26.79
CA THR A 311 -10.95 0.94 27.28
C THR A 311 -10.90 0.93 28.81
N GLU A 312 -11.59 1.86 29.48
CA GLU A 312 -11.70 1.90 30.93
C GLU A 312 -12.31 0.61 31.50
N GLU A 313 -13.36 0.08 30.87
CA GLU A 313 -14.00 -1.16 31.29
C GLU A 313 -13.02 -2.34 31.21
N ILE A 314 -12.27 -2.45 30.11
CA ILE A 314 -11.24 -3.48 29.92
C ILE A 314 -10.14 -3.35 30.97
N PHE A 315 -9.60 -2.14 31.16
CA PHE A 315 -8.48 -1.92 32.07
C PHE A 315 -8.89 -2.20 33.52
N LYS A 316 -10.10 -1.82 33.93
CA LYS A 316 -10.66 -2.16 35.25
C LYS A 316 -10.90 -3.66 35.40
N LYS A 317 -11.51 -4.31 34.41
CA LYS A 317 -11.86 -5.74 34.46
C LYS A 317 -10.63 -6.66 34.56
N TYR A 318 -9.58 -6.33 33.81
CA TYR A 318 -8.37 -7.15 33.74
C TYR A 318 -7.21 -6.58 34.58
N ASN A 319 -7.47 -5.57 35.42
CA ASN A 319 -6.50 -4.92 36.30
C ASN A 319 -5.23 -4.47 35.56
N ILE A 320 -5.40 -3.81 34.42
CA ILE A 320 -4.31 -3.28 33.59
C ILE A 320 -3.97 -1.87 34.06
N ASP A 321 -2.83 -1.73 34.73
CA ASP A 321 -2.34 -0.42 35.17
C ASP A 321 -1.43 0.23 34.10
N ALA A 322 -2.02 0.59 32.96
CA ALA A 322 -1.32 1.21 31.85
C ALA A 322 -2.08 2.44 31.35
N TYR A 323 -1.36 3.38 30.71
CA TYR A 323 -1.99 4.53 30.06
C TYR A 323 -2.66 4.13 28.75
N SER A 324 -2.00 3.25 27.99
CA SER A 324 -2.48 2.75 26.72
C SER A 324 -2.00 1.32 26.49
N CYS A 325 -2.76 0.55 25.73
CA CYS A 325 -2.40 -0.77 25.25
C CYS A 325 -2.59 -0.83 23.73
N TYR A 326 -1.73 -1.55 23.03
CA TYR A 326 -1.83 -1.69 21.57
C TYR A 326 -1.39 -3.06 21.07
N TYR A 327 -1.93 -3.44 19.92
CA TYR A 327 -1.62 -4.66 19.20
C TYR A 327 -0.66 -4.38 18.06
N GLU A 328 0.53 -4.98 18.10
CA GLU A 328 1.50 -4.96 17.01
C GLU A 328 2.00 -6.38 16.76
N ASN A 329 2.00 -6.81 15.50
CA ASN A 329 2.40 -8.16 15.09
C ASN A 329 1.67 -9.25 15.92
N ASN A 330 0.36 -9.07 16.11
CA ASN A 330 -0.52 -9.96 16.89
C ASN A 330 -0.18 -10.10 18.38
N SER A 331 0.75 -9.31 18.91
CA SER A 331 1.09 -9.26 20.33
C SER A 331 0.53 -8.01 20.98
N LEU A 332 0.10 -8.14 22.24
CA LEU A 332 -0.39 -7.03 23.04
C LEU A 332 0.76 -6.40 23.86
N TYR A 333 0.86 -5.09 23.78
CA TYR A 333 1.81 -4.28 24.55
C TYR A 333 1.08 -3.24 25.37
N SER A 334 1.57 -2.94 26.57
CA SER A 334 1.11 -1.85 27.42
C SER A 334 2.17 -0.76 27.50
N ILE A 335 1.72 0.49 27.62
CA ILE A 335 2.54 1.69 27.80
C ILE A 335 2.32 2.21 29.21
N LEU A 336 3.38 2.19 30.02
CA LEU A 336 3.39 2.58 31.42
C LEU A 336 4.30 3.80 31.61
N PRO A 337 3.75 5.03 31.53
CA PRO A 337 4.46 6.22 31.97
C PRO A 337 4.46 6.29 33.51
N GLY A 338 5.60 6.63 34.11
CA GLY A 338 5.71 6.65 35.57
C GLY A 338 7.06 7.10 36.09
N SER A 339 7.14 7.26 37.41
CA SER A 339 8.40 7.39 38.13
C SER A 339 8.83 6.01 38.62
N PHE A 340 10.00 5.54 38.18
CA PHE A 340 10.48 4.20 38.49
C PHE A 340 11.63 4.26 39.49
N PHE A 341 11.52 3.47 40.55
CA PHE A 341 12.62 3.21 41.48
C PHE A 341 13.48 2.06 40.94
N ILE A 342 14.73 2.36 40.57
CA ILE A 342 15.65 1.43 39.93
C ILE A 342 16.93 1.29 40.76
N ASN A 343 17.39 0.06 40.98
CA ASN A 343 18.69 -0.19 41.59
C ASN A 343 19.82 0.36 40.71
N VAL A 344 20.77 1.09 41.30
CA VAL A 344 21.90 1.66 40.56
C VAL A 344 23.18 0.88 40.84
N ASP A 345 23.87 0.47 39.78
CA ASP A 345 25.14 -0.25 39.88
C ASP A 345 26.21 0.59 40.58
N GLY A 346 26.76 0.07 41.67
CA GLY A 346 27.80 0.74 42.47
C GLY A 346 27.27 1.74 43.52
N PHE A 347 25.96 1.85 43.74
CA PHE A 347 25.36 2.70 44.78
C PHE A 347 24.46 1.88 45.70
N ASN A 348 24.30 2.35 46.95
CA ASN A 348 23.35 1.77 47.89
C ASN A 348 22.00 2.49 47.80
N GLY A 349 20.95 1.76 47.44
CA GLY A 349 19.58 2.28 47.30
C GLY A 349 19.08 2.32 45.85
N LYS A 350 17.90 2.94 45.65
CA LYS A 350 17.23 3.06 44.35
C LYS A 350 17.18 4.51 43.91
N CYS A 351 17.44 4.74 42.63
CA CYS A 351 17.26 6.04 42.00
C CYS A 351 15.85 6.15 41.42
N LYS A 352 15.19 7.29 41.65
CA LYS A 352 13.85 7.60 41.12
C LYS A 352 14.00 8.34 39.79
N ILE A 353 13.52 7.75 38.70
CA ILE A 353 13.62 8.32 37.35
C ILE A 353 12.28 8.21 36.62
N ASN A 354 11.89 9.30 35.96
CA ASN A 354 10.72 9.33 35.08
C ASN A 354 11.03 8.61 33.77
N LEU A 355 10.26 7.57 33.45
CA LEU A 355 10.43 6.76 32.24
C LEU A 355 9.07 6.43 31.63
N ILE A 356 9.10 5.92 30.40
CA ILE A 356 7.97 5.25 29.76
C ILE A 356 8.39 3.83 29.47
N ILE A 357 7.77 2.86 30.13
CA ILE A 357 8.06 1.44 29.90
C ILE A 357 7.01 0.86 28.95
N THR A 358 7.49 0.17 27.91
CA THR A 358 6.65 -0.72 27.10
C THR A 358 6.93 -2.15 27.50
N GLU A 359 5.90 -2.83 28.01
CA GLU A 359 5.96 -4.24 28.35
C GLU A 359 5.08 -5.07 27.40
N LYS A 360 5.44 -6.34 27.23
CA LYS A 360 4.62 -7.30 26.49
C LYS A 360 3.71 -8.03 27.47
N LEU A 361 2.40 -7.87 27.28
CA LEU A 361 1.39 -8.58 28.05
C LEU A 361 1.30 -10.05 27.63
N THR A 362 0.75 -10.89 28.53
CA THR A 362 0.67 -12.34 28.28
C THR A 362 -0.27 -12.67 27.13
N GLU A 363 0.00 -13.76 26.42
CA GLU A 363 -0.87 -14.22 25.33
C GLU A 363 -2.28 -14.57 25.81
N ASN A 364 -2.44 -15.05 27.04
CA ASN A 364 -3.74 -15.37 27.62
C ASN A 364 -4.57 -14.10 27.79
N LEU A 365 -4.02 -13.08 28.46
CA LEU A 365 -4.69 -11.79 28.62
C LEU A 365 -5.02 -11.14 27.27
N SER A 366 -4.10 -11.25 26.32
CA SER A 366 -4.32 -10.78 24.95
C SER A 366 -5.54 -11.45 24.29
N LYS A 367 -5.68 -12.78 24.39
CA LYS A 367 -6.83 -13.51 23.85
C LYS A 367 -8.13 -13.13 24.55
N GLU A 368 -8.12 -13.00 25.88
CA GLU A 368 -9.29 -12.61 26.67
C GLU A 368 -9.82 -11.21 26.33
N ILE A 369 -8.92 -10.25 26.06
CA ILE A 369 -9.31 -8.91 25.63
C ILE A 369 -9.93 -8.94 24.22
N LEU A 370 -9.33 -9.67 23.28
CA LEU A 370 -9.86 -9.81 21.93
C LEU A 370 -11.24 -10.48 21.93
N GLU A 371 -11.42 -11.52 22.74
CA GLU A 371 -12.70 -12.20 22.93
C GLU A 371 -13.73 -11.27 23.57
N PHE A 372 -13.35 -10.49 24.58
CA PHE A 372 -14.25 -9.50 25.19
C PHE A 372 -14.72 -8.46 24.17
N LEU A 373 -13.81 -7.89 23.37
CA LEU A 373 -14.16 -6.94 22.32
C LEU A 373 -15.07 -7.57 21.26
N PHE A 374 -14.84 -8.85 20.93
CA PHE A 374 -15.69 -9.60 20.01
C PHE A 374 -17.10 -9.78 20.58
N LEU A 375 -17.23 -10.23 21.83
CA LEU A 375 -18.54 -10.39 22.48
C LEU A 375 -19.31 -9.07 22.55
N LYS A 376 -18.63 -7.96 22.87
CA LYS A 376 -19.21 -6.61 22.82
C LYS A 376 -19.72 -6.24 21.42
N SER A 377 -18.96 -6.58 20.37
CA SER A 377 -19.38 -6.32 18.99
C SER A 377 -20.66 -7.05 18.60
N LEU A 378 -20.96 -8.18 19.24
CA LEU A 378 -22.19 -8.96 19.00
C LEU A 378 -23.43 -8.40 19.72
N GLU A 379 -23.24 -7.53 20.72
CA GLU A 379 -24.31 -6.86 21.48
C GLU A 379 -24.88 -5.64 20.75
N ASP A 380 -24.14 -5.07 19.80
CA ASP A 380 -24.56 -3.87 19.07
C ASP A 380 -25.80 -4.15 18.19
N MET A 381 -26.67 -3.14 18.10
CA MET A 381 -27.87 -3.14 17.26
C MET A 381 -27.54 -2.76 15.82
N GLU A 382 -26.43 -2.05 15.57
CA GLU A 382 -25.96 -1.65 14.24
C GLU A 382 -24.71 -2.44 13.81
N PRO A 383 -24.86 -3.63 13.21
CA PRO A 383 -23.74 -4.54 12.93
C PRO A 383 -22.70 -3.97 11.96
N LEU A 384 -23.09 -3.11 11.03
CA LEU A 384 -22.15 -2.54 10.06
C LEU A 384 -21.08 -1.68 10.72
N ARG A 385 -21.40 -0.96 11.80
CA ARG A 385 -20.41 -0.17 12.56
C ARG A 385 -19.33 -1.05 13.18
N GLN A 386 -19.70 -2.28 13.52
CA GLN A 386 -18.81 -3.24 14.18
C GLN A 386 -17.97 -4.08 13.21
N CYS A 387 -18.23 -4.03 11.90
CA CYS A 387 -17.48 -4.82 10.92
C CYS A 387 -15.97 -4.51 10.95
N LYS A 388 -15.60 -3.22 11.11
CA LYS A 388 -14.20 -2.81 11.16
C LYS A 388 -13.46 -3.41 12.36
N ILE A 389 -14.06 -3.38 13.55
CA ILE A 389 -13.44 -3.95 14.76
C ILE A 389 -13.41 -5.48 14.68
N VAL A 390 -14.49 -6.15 14.25
CA VAL A 390 -14.54 -7.62 14.10
C VAL A 390 -13.45 -8.10 13.13
N LYS A 391 -13.26 -7.38 12.01
CA LYS A 391 -12.18 -7.67 11.07
C LYS A 391 -10.82 -7.59 11.75
N LYS A 392 -10.54 -6.51 12.51
CA LYS A 392 -9.26 -6.33 13.21
C LYS A 392 -9.03 -7.41 14.27
N ILE A 393 -10.02 -7.74 15.08
CA ILE A 393 -9.91 -8.79 16.10
C ILE A 393 -9.64 -10.14 15.43
N SER A 394 -10.32 -10.45 14.33
CA SER A 394 -10.12 -11.70 13.57
C SER A 394 -8.72 -11.76 12.95
N ASP A 395 -8.24 -10.65 12.38
CA ASP A 395 -6.90 -10.53 11.81
C ASP A 395 -5.81 -10.66 12.90
N ILE A 396 -5.99 -10.07 14.08
CA ILE A 396 -5.01 -10.15 15.18
C ILE A 396 -5.00 -11.57 15.77
N SER A 397 -6.18 -12.13 16.06
CA SER A 397 -6.32 -13.45 16.68
C SER A 397 -6.07 -14.62 15.72
N GLN A 398 -6.05 -14.36 14.41
CA GLN A 398 -6.03 -15.38 13.34
C GLN A 398 -7.21 -16.37 13.41
N LYS A 399 -8.33 -15.98 14.03
CA LYS A 399 -9.54 -16.79 14.13
C LYS A 399 -10.57 -16.35 13.09
N LYS A 400 -10.88 -17.21 12.13
CA LYS A 400 -11.93 -16.96 11.13
C LYS A 400 -13.33 -17.01 11.76
N GLU A 401 -13.45 -17.72 12.88
CA GLU A 401 -14.69 -18.03 13.59
C GLU A 401 -15.37 -16.74 14.07
N TYR A 402 -14.61 -15.69 14.41
CA TYR A 402 -15.20 -14.41 14.81
C TYR A 402 -15.99 -13.74 13.67
N ILE A 403 -15.48 -13.76 12.43
CA ILE A 403 -16.24 -13.24 11.27
C ILE A 403 -17.44 -14.12 11.00
N GLU A 404 -17.27 -15.44 11.07
CA GLU A 404 -18.32 -16.41 10.79
C GLU A 404 -19.48 -16.29 11.79
N GLU A 405 -19.19 -16.33 13.09
CA GLU A 405 -20.19 -16.18 14.15
C GLU A 405 -20.86 -14.81 14.11
N PHE A 406 -20.10 -13.74 13.84
CA PHE A 406 -20.68 -12.40 13.67
C PHE A 406 -21.66 -12.34 12.50
N ALA A 407 -21.28 -12.89 11.35
CA ALA A 407 -22.14 -12.92 10.17
C ALA A 407 -23.39 -13.79 10.42
N VAL A 408 -23.21 -15.00 10.95
CA VAL A 408 -24.31 -15.93 11.26
C VAL A 408 -25.30 -15.29 12.23
N LYS A 409 -24.82 -14.70 13.34
CA LYS A 409 -25.70 -14.06 14.31
C LYS A 409 -26.53 -12.94 13.67
N ASN A 410 -25.91 -12.09 12.85
CA ASN A 410 -26.61 -10.95 12.25
C ASN A 410 -27.55 -11.35 11.09
N ILE A 411 -27.24 -12.43 10.37
CA ILE A 411 -28.14 -13.01 9.37
C ILE A 411 -29.33 -13.70 10.06
N GLU A 412 -29.10 -14.56 11.05
CA GLU A 412 -30.18 -15.31 11.71
C GLU A 412 -31.07 -14.45 12.62
N LYS A 413 -30.61 -13.26 13.03
CA LYS A 413 -31.46 -12.23 13.67
C LYS A 413 -32.61 -11.76 12.77
N GLN A 414 -32.46 -11.86 11.44
CA GLN A 414 -33.50 -11.43 10.51
C GLN A 414 -34.56 -12.53 10.34
N GLU A 415 -35.84 -12.17 10.31
CA GLU A 415 -36.92 -13.14 10.10
C GLU A 415 -37.11 -13.48 8.62
N ARG A 416 -37.14 -12.46 7.76
CA ARG A 416 -37.44 -12.61 6.33
C ARG A 416 -36.19 -12.94 5.53
N ILE A 417 -36.36 -13.76 4.48
CA ILE A 417 -35.24 -14.15 3.62
C ILE A 417 -34.65 -12.95 2.86
N GLU A 418 -35.49 -11.98 2.50
CA GLU A 418 -35.10 -10.73 1.85
C GLU A 418 -34.13 -9.94 2.72
N ASP A 419 -34.44 -9.80 4.01
CA ASP A 419 -33.62 -9.09 4.99
C ASP A 419 -32.32 -9.85 5.28
N LYS A 420 -32.37 -11.20 5.31
CA LYS A 420 -31.17 -12.06 5.40
C LYS A 420 -30.22 -11.85 4.23
N ILE A 421 -30.76 -11.71 3.02
CA ILE A 421 -29.96 -11.46 1.82
C ILE A 421 -29.38 -10.05 1.88
N ALA A 422 -30.19 -9.04 2.22
CA ALA A 422 -29.74 -7.66 2.33
C ALA A 422 -28.54 -7.52 3.27
N ILE A 423 -28.65 -8.05 4.49
CA ILE A 423 -27.54 -8.00 5.45
C ILE A 423 -26.32 -8.80 4.96
N LEU A 424 -26.49 -9.96 4.32
CA LEU A 424 -25.35 -10.71 3.75
C LEU A 424 -24.61 -9.91 2.68
N ILE A 425 -25.33 -9.17 1.83
CA ILE A 425 -24.73 -8.32 0.79
C ILE A 425 -23.96 -7.16 1.42
N GLU A 426 -24.53 -6.49 2.44
CA GLU A 426 -23.84 -5.41 3.15
C GLU A 426 -22.58 -5.92 3.87
N LEU A 427 -22.67 -7.05 4.58
CA LEU A 427 -21.51 -7.69 5.21
C LEU A 427 -20.46 -8.10 4.16
N ASN A 428 -20.89 -8.51 2.96
CA ASN A 428 -19.98 -8.85 1.89
C ASN A 428 -19.15 -7.64 1.42
N GLU A 429 -19.76 -6.46 1.32
CA GLU A 429 -19.03 -5.24 0.96
C GLU A 429 -17.98 -4.85 2.02
N GLU A 430 -18.31 -4.97 3.29
CA GLU A 430 -17.41 -4.66 4.40
C GLU A 430 -16.25 -5.67 4.52
N PHE A 431 -16.56 -6.97 4.35
CA PHE A 431 -15.59 -8.04 4.56
C PHE A 431 -14.90 -8.55 3.30
N LYS A 432 -15.21 -8.07 2.09
CA LYS A 432 -14.58 -8.54 0.82
C LYS A 432 -13.05 -8.54 0.81
N SER A 433 -12.44 -7.63 1.57
CA SER A 433 -10.99 -7.48 1.69
C SER A 433 -10.38 -8.35 2.80
N SER A 434 -11.18 -9.09 3.56
CA SER A 434 -10.70 -10.04 4.56
C SER A 434 -10.33 -11.37 3.91
N LYS A 435 -9.17 -11.91 4.29
CA LYS A 435 -8.70 -13.22 3.82
C LYS A 435 -9.58 -14.39 4.28
N PHE A 436 -10.37 -14.20 5.34
CA PHE A 436 -11.22 -15.24 5.92
C PHE A 436 -12.63 -15.28 5.31
N TRP A 437 -13.04 -14.24 4.58
CA TRP A 437 -14.45 -14.03 4.23
C TRP A 437 -14.97 -14.88 3.07
N ARG A 438 -14.14 -15.12 2.03
CA ARG A 438 -14.60 -15.70 0.75
C ARG A 438 -15.36 -17.02 0.91
N ASN A 439 -14.86 -17.93 1.74
CA ASN A 439 -15.52 -19.23 1.92
C ASN A 439 -16.81 -19.10 2.73
N ILE A 440 -16.82 -18.23 3.75
CA ILE A 440 -17.99 -17.97 4.60
C ILE A 440 -19.13 -17.41 3.75
N VAL A 441 -18.87 -16.38 2.94
CA VAL A 441 -19.91 -15.74 2.12
C VAL A 441 -20.44 -16.67 1.03
N ILE A 442 -19.60 -17.49 0.40
CA ILE A 442 -20.06 -18.46 -0.61
C ILE A 442 -20.97 -19.50 0.03
N GLN A 443 -20.61 -20.02 1.19
CA GLN A 443 -21.43 -20.98 1.91
C GLN A 443 -22.80 -20.37 2.26
N LYS A 444 -22.82 -19.17 2.87
CA LYS A 444 -24.07 -18.52 3.27
C LYS A 444 -24.92 -18.06 2.09
N ALA A 445 -24.31 -17.55 1.03
CA ALA A 445 -25.00 -17.23 -0.21
C ALA A 445 -25.61 -18.47 -0.84
N THR A 446 -24.93 -19.63 -0.81
CA THR A 446 -25.47 -20.90 -1.32
C THR A 446 -26.68 -21.35 -0.49
N GLU A 447 -26.57 -21.36 0.84
CA GLU A 447 -27.67 -21.72 1.74
C GLU A 447 -28.93 -20.85 1.51
N LEU A 448 -28.76 -19.53 1.38
CA LEU A 448 -29.87 -18.62 1.11
C LEU A 448 -30.41 -18.80 -0.32
N PHE A 449 -29.55 -19.01 -1.30
CA PHE A 449 -29.95 -19.22 -2.69
C PHE A 449 -30.81 -20.48 -2.83
N GLU A 450 -30.42 -21.59 -2.19
CA GLU A 450 -31.19 -22.83 -2.19
C GLU A 450 -32.57 -22.65 -1.53
N LYS A 451 -32.65 -21.89 -0.43
CA LYS A 451 -33.94 -21.54 0.20
C LYS A 451 -34.83 -20.73 -0.75
N ILE A 452 -34.28 -19.74 -1.46
CA ILE A 452 -35.04 -18.99 -2.48
C ILE A 452 -35.58 -19.96 -3.54
N CYS A 453 -34.73 -20.83 -4.10
CA CYS A 453 -35.13 -21.75 -5.16
C CYS A 453 -36.30 -22.67 -4.76
N LEU A 454 -36.37 -23.09 -3.49
CA LEU A 454 -37.46 -23.93 -2.99
C LEU A 454 -38.82 -23.20 -2.94
N GLU A 455 -38.82 -21.87 -2.84
CA GLU A 455 -40.02 -21.03 -2.77
C GLU A 455 -40.48 -20.48 -4.13
N VAL A 456 -39.74 -20.77 -5.21
CA VAL A 456 -40.06 -20.26 -6.55
C VAL A 456 -41.33 -20.92 -7.09
N THR A 457 -42.21 -20.07 -7.60
CA THR A 457 -43.45 -20.41 -8.31
C THR A 457 -43.62 -19.49 -9.52
N LEU A 458 -44.49 -19.84 -10.46
CA LEU A 458 -44.78 -18.97 -11.62
C LEU A 458 -45.29 -17.57 -11.23
N LYS A 459 -45.89 -17.41 -10.05
CA LYS A 459 -46.46 -16.13 -9.60
C LYS A 459 -45.42 -15.17 -9.01
N ASN A 460 -44.39 -15.70 -8.35
CA ASN A 460 -43.38 -14.91 -7.64
C ASN A 460 -41.98 -14.99 -8.28
N ILE A 461 -41.82 -15.66 -9.43
CA ILE A 461 -40.52 -15.87 -10.08
C ILE A 461 -39.77 -14.57 -10.35
N THR A 462 -40.45 -13.49 -10.74
CA THR A 462 -39.80 -12.19 -10.98
C THR A 462 -39.18 -11.61 -9.71
N GLU A 463 -39.92 -11.66 -8.59
CA GLU A 463 -39.44 -11.16 -7.30
C GLU A 463 -38.30 -12.03 -6.76
N LYS A 464 -38.45 -13.36 -6.84
CA LYS A 464 -37.43 -14.31 -6.37
C LYS A 464 -36.18 -14.29 -7.24
N ASP A 465 -36.31 -14.07 -8.54
CA ASP A 465 -35.20 -13.88 -9.47
C ASP A 465 -34.37 -12.63 -9.12
N GLU A 466 -35.02 -11.50 -8.84
CA GLU A 466 -34.30 -10.29 -8.45
C GLU A 466 -33.44 -10.51 -7.19
N LEU A 467 -33.97 -11.23 -6.20
CA LEU A 467 -33.25 -11.59 -4.97
C LEU A 467 -32.14 -12.60 -5.24
N ALA A 468 -32.41 -13.65 -6.01
CA ALA A 468 -31.45 -14.69 -6.38
C ALA A 468 -30.30 -14.13 -7.22
N GLN A 469 -30.54 -13.16 -8.10
CA GLN A 469 -29.50 -12.46 -8.86
C GLN A 469 -28.53 -11.68 -7.97
N LYS A 470 -29.01 -11.08 -6.86
CA LYS A 470 -28.14 -10.43 -5.87
C LYS A 470 -27.15 -11.44 -5.27
N LEU A 471 -27.60 -12.64 -4.95
CA LEU A 471 -26.73 -13.73 -4.49
C LEU A 471 -25.84 -14.29 -5.60
N ASN A 472 -26.33 -14.36 -6.84
CA ASN A 472 -25.57 -14.88 -7.97
C ASN A 472 -24.36 -13.99 -8.32
N LYS A 473 -24.37 -12.70 -7.97
CA LYS A 473 -23.17 -11.85 -8.05
C LYS A 473 -22.01 -12.36 -7.17
N ILE A 474 -22.32 -13.05 -6.07
CA ILE A 474 -21.34 -13.70 -5.19
C ILE A 474 -20.99 -15.10 -5.73
N LEU A 475 -22.01 -15.89 -6.08
CA LEU A 475 -21.86 -17.29 -6.47
C LEU A 475 -21.28 -17.48 -7.87
N SER A 476 -21.47 -16.51 -8.76
CA SER A 476 -20.98 -16.49 -10.14
C SER A 476 -21.40 -17.71 -10.97
N TYR A 477 -22.65 -18.19 -10.81
CA TYR A 477 -23.19 -19.20 -11.71
C TYR A 477 -23.37 -18.62 -13.12
N ASN A 478 -23.05 -19.42 -14.14
CA ASN A 478 -23.43 -19.10 -15.50
C ASN A 478 -24.96 -19.14 -15.66
N GLU A 479 -25.48 -18.49 -16.71
CA GLU A 479 -26.92 -18.34 -16.92
C GLU A 479 -27.68 -19.67 -16.93
N LEU A 480 -27.15 -20.70 -17.60
CA LEU A 480 -27.80 -22.00 -17.68
C LEU A 480 -27.88 -22.68 -16.31
N THR A 481 -26.75 -22.77 -15.59
CA THR A 481 -26.71 -23.37 -14.25
C THR A 481 -27.57 -22.62 -13.24
N TYR A 482 -27.63 -21.29 -13.35
CA TYR A 482 -28.53 -20.47 -12.55
C TYR A 482 -30.00 -20.80 -12.84
N LEU A 483 -30.37 -20.83 -14.13
CA LEU A 483 -31.73 -21.13 -14.58
C LEU A 483 -32.18 -22.53 -14.17
N GLU A 484 -31.33 -23.54 -14.33
CA GLU A 484 -31.60 -24.92 -13.88
C GLU A 484 -31.94 -24.99 -12.38
N LYS A 485 -31.25 -24.20 -11.55
CA LYS A 485 -31.51 -24.19 -10.11
C LYS A 485 -32.78 -23.43 -9.75
N ILE A 486 -32.97 -22.22 -10.28
CA ILE A 486 -34.12 -21.38 -9.90
C ILE A 486 -35.45 -21.91 -10.44
N SER A 487 -35.42 -22.64 -11.56
CA SER A 487 -36.61 -23.23 -12.17
C SER A 487 -36.95 -24.64 -11.68
N LYS A 488 -36.12 -25.23 -10.80
CA LYS A 488 -36.21 -26.64 -10.39
C LYS A 488 -37.57 -27.06 -9.81
N THR A 489 -38.30 -26.13 -9.19
CA THR A 489 -39.61 -26.38 -8.57
C THR A 489 -40.78 -26.19 -9.54
N LEU A 490 -40.54 -25.72 -10.77
CA LEU A 490 -41.57 -25.49 -11.77
C LEU A 490 -41.96 -26.83 -12.43
N ASN A 491 -43.26 -27.14 -12.47
CA ASN A 491 -43.78 -28.41 -12.99
C ASN A 491 -43.92 -28.41 -14.52
N GLU A 492 -43.40 -29.43 -15.20
CA GLU A 492 -43.28 -29.55 -16.66
C GLU A 492 -44.49 -30.18 -17.39
N SER A 493 -45.74 -29.92 -17.00
CA SER A 493 -46.86 -30.28 -17.90
C SER A 493 -46.79 -29.44 -19.18
N GLU A 494 -47.26 -29.97 -20.31
CA GLU A 494 -47.16 -29.29 -21.61
C GLU A 494 -47.78 -27.88 -21.61
N THR A 495 -48.93 -27.72 -20.93
CA THR A 495 -49.57 -26.40 -20.70
C THR A 495 -48.73 -25.46 -19.85
N LYS A 496 -48.01 -25.98 -18.86
CA LYS A 496 -47.13 -25.19 -17.99
C LYS A 496 -45.81 -24.84 -18.67
N LYS A 497 -45.29 -25.65 -19.61
CA LYS A 497 -44.05 -25.33 -20.35
C LYS A 497 -44.13 -23.99 -21.07
N ILE A 498 -45.26 -23.68 -21.70
CA ILE A 498 -45.47 -22.38 -22.36
C ILE A 498 -45.51 -21.24 -21.35
N GLU A 499 -46.17 -21.43 -20.21
CA GLU A 499 -46.23 -20.43 -19.14
C GLU A 499 -44.86 -20.21 -18.48
N ILE A 500 -44.09 -21.27 -18.24
CA ILE A 500 -42.71 -21.23 -17.73
C ILE A 500 -41.82 -20.47 -18.70
N TYR A 501 -41.82 -20.86 -19.98
CA TYR A 501 -41.02 -20.18 -21.01
C TYR A 501 -41.36 -18.68 -21.04
N LYS A 502 -42.65 -18.32 -21.03
CA LYS A 502 -43.10 -16.92 -21.04
C LYS A 502 -42.65 -16.16 -19.80
N ALA A 503 -42.66 -16.80 -18.63
CA ALA A 503 -42.20 -16.17 -17.40
C ALA A 503 -40.69 -15.91 -17.44
N LEU A 504 -39.90 -16.86 -17.93
CA LEU A 504 -38.44 -16.73 -18.07
C LEU A 504 -38.02 -15.77 -19.19
N GLU A 505 -38.75 -15.72 -20.32
CA GLU A 505 -38.49 -14.78 -21.42
C GLU A 505 -38.66 -13.33 -20.97
N LYS A 506 -39.61 -13.06 -20.05
CA LYS A 506 -39.78 -11.72 -19.45
C LYS A 506 -38.61 -11.26 -18.58
N LEU A 507 -37.76 -12.18 -18.13
CA LEU A 507 -36.58 -11.90 -17.34
C LEU A 507 -35.33 -11.66 -18.21
N ASP A 508 -35.50 -11.59 -19.54
CA ASP A 508 -34.45 -11.26 -20.53
C ASP A 508 -33.30 -12.28 -20.60
N TYR A 509 -33.58 -13.55 -20.27
CA TYR A 509 -32.62 -14.64 -20.46
C TYR A 509 -32.52 -15.09 -21.91
N GLY A 510 -31.39 -15.68 -22.29
CA GLY A 510 -31.15 -16.19 -23.63
C GLY A 510 -32.12 -17.31 -23.99
N ILE A 511 -32.78 -17.19 -25.15
CA ILE A 511 -33.79 -18.16 -25.64
C ILE A 511 -33.27 -19.60 -25.61
N GLU A 512 -32.01 -19.84 -25.97
CA GLU A 512 -31.44 -21.19 -25.94
C GLU A 512 -31.39 -21.78 -24.53
N ASN A 513 -31.03 -20.98 -23.51
CA ASN A 513 -30.98 -21.44 -22.13
C ASN A 513 -32.39 -21.68 -21.59
N ILE A 514 -33.35 -20.80 -21.94
CA ILE A 514 -34.76 -21.00 -21.59
C ILE A 514 -35.31 -22.29 -22.21
N LEU A 515 -34.97 -22.59 -23.48
CA LEU A 515 -35.43 -23.79 -24.18
C LEU A 515 -34.89 -25.09 -23.57
N VAL A 516 -33.72 -25.06 -22.90
CA VAL A 516 -33.23 -26.21 -22.12
C VAL A 516 -34.16 -26.51 -20.93
N ILE A 517 -34.69 -25.47 -20.28
CA ILE A 517 -35.60 -25.59 -19.15
C ILE A 517 -37.02 -25.91 -19.59
N ALA A 518 -37.53 -25.20 -20.59
CA ALA A 518 -38.89 -25.29 -21.09
C ALA A 518 -38.89 -25.37 -22.61
N ASN A 519 -38.74 -26.58 -23.15
CA ASN A 519 -38.73 -26.81 -24.59
C ASN A 519 -40.12 -26.58 -25.21
N VAL A 520 -40.40 -25.33 -25.59
CA VAL A 520 -41.62 -24.95 -26.34
C VAL A 520 -41.42 -24.99 -27.85
N PHE A 521 -40.17 -25.09 -28.32
CA PHE A 521 -39.86 -25.06 -29.74
C PHE A 521 -40.40 -26.32 -30.44
N GLU A 522 -40.21 -27.50 -29.86
CA GLU A 522 -40.81 -28.77 -30.30
C GLU A 522 -42.33 -28.66 -30.46
N ILE A 523 -42.99 -28.13 -29.43
CA ILE A 523 -44.44 -27.93 -29.41
C ILE A 523 -44.87 -27.02 -30.58
N PHE A 524 -44.17 -25.90 -30.79
CA PHE A 524 -44.51 -24.97 -31.86
C PHE A 524 -44.30 -25.56 -33.26
N ILE A 525 -43.17 -26.22 -33.53
CA ILE A 525 -42.95 -26.85 -34.84
C ILE A 525 -43.96 -27.97 -35.10
N SER A 526 -44.27 -28.79 -34.08
CA SER A 526 -45.31 -29.82 -34.18
C SER A 526 -46.67 -29.23 -34.57
N LYS A 527 -47.06 -28.10 -33.95
CA LYS A 527 -48.28 -27.36 -34.31
C LYS A 527 -48.28 -26.83 -35.74
N ILE A 528 -47.15 -26.28 -36.21
CA ILE A 528 -46.99 -25.82 -37.61
C ILE A 528 -47.24 -26.97 -38.60
N LEU A 529 -46.67 -28.15 -38.33
CA LEU A 529 -46.80 -29.32 -39.19
C LEU A 529 -48.25 -29.83 -39.24
N LYS A 530 -48.91 -29.91 -38.08
CA LYS A 530 -50.31 -30.33 -37.92
C LYS A 530 -51.34 -29.28 -38.38
N GLY A 531 -50.91 -28.03 -38.52
CA GLY A 531 -51.78 -26.90 -38.89
C GLY A 531 -52.60 -26.34 -37.73
N GLU A 532 -52.22 -26.66 -36.49
CA GLU A 532 -52.82 -26.16 -35.26
C GLU A 532 -52.41 -24.71 -34.98
N VAL A 533 -53.27 -23.96 -34.27
CA VAL A 533 -53.04 -22.54 -33.99
C VAL A 533 -52.02 -22.36 -32.85
N ILE A 534 -51.04 -21.48 -33.08
CA ILE A 534 -50.09 -21.03 -32.07
C ILE A 534 -50.57 -19.69 -31.47
N SER A 535 -50.53 -19.58 -30.14
CA SER A 535 -50.90 -18.34 -29.44
C SER A 535 -49.71 -17.36 -29.43
N PRO A 536 -49.88 -16.07 -29.77
CA PRO A 536 -48.80 -15.08 -29.90
C PRO A 536 -48.32 -14.53 -28.54
N GLN A 537 -48.01 -15.41 -27.59
CA GLN A 537 -47.71 -15.01 -26.21
C GLN A 537 -46.23 -14.71 -25.93
N THR A 538 -45.34 -15.13 -26.83
CA THR A 538 -43.88 -15.05 -26.70
C THR A 538 -43.26 -14.57 -28.00
N GLU A 539 -42.03 -14.06 -27.98
CA GLU A 539 -41.34 -13.62 -29.21
C GLU A 539 -41.06 -14.80 -30.13
N LEU A 540 -40.62 -15.93 -29.56
CA LEU A 540 -40.43 -17.17 -30.32
C LEU A 540 -41.74 -17.65 -30.97
N ALA A 541 -42.89 -17.51 -30.29
CA ALA A 541 -44.18 -17.84 -30.86
C ALA A 541 -44.54 -16.93 -32.03
N LYS A 542 -44.25 -15.62 -31.97
CA LYS A 542 -44.49 -14.69 -33.10
C LYS A 542 -43.69 -15.09 -34.34
N GLU A 543 -42.42 -15.48 -34.16
CA GLU A 543 -41.60 -16.00 -35.26
C GLU A 543 -42.17 -17.30 -35.85
N CYS A 544 -42.63 -18.21 -34.98
CA CYS A 544 -43.26 -19.46 -35.39
C CYS A 544 -44.60 -19.23 -36.11
N ILE A 545 -45.42 -18.26 -35.68
CA ILE A 545 -46.69 -17.88 -36.34
C ILE A 545 -46.43 -17.32 -37.74
N LEU A 546 -45.38 -16.51 -37.93
CA LEU A 546 -45.00 -16.06 -39.27
C LEU A 546 -44.65 -17.25 -40.16
N LEU A 547 -43.87 -18.19 -39.65
CA LEU A 547 -43.51 -19.42 -40.36
C LEU A 547 -44.76 -20.25 -40.69
N GLU A 548 -45.67 -20.43 -39.73
CA GLU A 548 -46.94 -21.14 -39.88
C GLU A 548 -47.79 -20.57 -41.02
N ASN A 549 -47.99 -19.24 -41.01
CA ASN A 549 -48.84 -18.55 -41.97
C ASN A 549 -48.30 -18.70 -43.40
N VAL A 550 -47.00 -18.49 -43.57
CA VAL A 550 -46.34 -18.63 -44.88
C VAL A 550 -46.33 -20.09 -45.32
N PHE A 551 -46.09 -21.04 -44.40
CA PHE A 551 -46.13 -22.47 -44.71
C PHE A 551 -47.53 -22.92 -45.16
N LYS A 552 -48.59 -22.49 -44.48
CA LYS A 552 -49.98 -22.74 -44.87
C LYS A 552 -50.29 -22.19 -46.27
N LYS A 553 -49.82 -20.97 -46.59
CA LYS A 553 -49.97 -20.39 -47.94
C LYS A 553 -49.21 -21.20 -48.99
N LEU A 554 -47.96 -21.60 -48.72
CA LEU A 554 -47.17 -22.40 -49.65
C LEU A 554 -47.81 -23.76 -49.92
N LYS A 555 -48.35 -24.44 -48.90
CA LYS A 555 -49.15 -25.67 -49.09
C LYS A 555 -50.36 -25.42 -50.00
N LYS A 556 -51.05 -24.28 -49.85
CA LYS A 556 -52.22 -23.91 -50.68
C LYS A 556 -51.85 -23.57 -52.13
N ILE A 557 -50.77 -22.82 -52.33
CA ILE A 557 -50.29 -22.39 -53.65
C ILE A 557 -49.78 -23.60 -54.44
N THR A 558 -48.95 -24.44 -53.80
CA THR A 558 -48.30 -25.59 -54.44
C THR A 558 -49.18 -26.83 -54.50
N GLY A 559 -50.13 -27.00 -53.58
CA GLY A 559 -50.89 -28.24 -53.39
C GLY A 559 -50.13 -29.36 -52.69
N ILE A 560 -48.89 -29.13 -52.24
CA ILE A 560 -48.03 -30.15 -51.63
C ILE A 560 -48.38 -30.28 -50.15
N LYS A 561 -48.91 -31.44 -49.77
CA LYS A 561 -49.14 -31.88 -48.38
C LYS A 561 -48.10 -32.91 -47.94
N ASN A 562 -47.56 -33.69 -48.87
CA ASN A 562 -46.49 -34.66 -48.67
C ASN A 562 -45.36 -34.40 -49.68
N THR A 563 -44.15 -34.13 -49.17
CA THR A 563 -42.97 -33.76 -49.98
C THR A 563 -42.47 -34.88 -50.89
N LEU A 564 -42.74 -36.14 -50.54
CA LEU A 564 -42.30 -37.32 -51.29
C LEU A 564 -43.33 -37.77 -52.33
N GLU A 565 -44.59 -37.35 -52.18
CA GLU A 565 -45.68 -37.90 -52.98
C GLU A 565 -46.30 -36.91 -53.95
N ASP A 566 -46.43 -35.65 -53.55
CA ASP A 566 -47.24 -34.68 -54.25
C ASP A 566 -46.46 -33.95 -55.35
N SER A 567 -47.12 -33.78 -56.50
CA SER A 567 -46.68 -32.89 -57.57
C SER A 567 -47.19 -31.48 -57.38
N VAL A 568 -46.45 -30.49 -57.89
CA VAL A 568 -46.91 -29.09 -57.91
C VAL A 568 -48.21 -28.95 -58.70
N ARG A 569 -49.13 -28.14 -58.19
CA ARG A 569 -50.38 -27.77 -58.85
C ARG A 569 -50.12 -27.16 -60.24
N LEU A 570 -50.82 -27.66 -61.26
CA LEU A 570 -50.59 -27.32 -62.67
C LEU A 570 -50.69 -25.81 -63.00
N ASN A 571 -51.55 -25.07 -62.31
CA ASN A 571 -51.76 -23.62 -62.51
C ASN A 571 -51.33 -22.82 -61.26
N MET A 572 -50.14 -23.12 -60.74
CA MET A 572 -49.59 -22.41 -59.60
C MET A 572 -49.29 -20.94 -59.92
N ASN A 573 -49.60 -20.04 -58.99
CA ASN A 573 -49.18 -18.64 -59.08
C ASN A 573 -47.68 -18.51 -58.73
N ASN A 574 -46.83 -18.46 -59.76
CA ASN A 574 -45.37 -18.42 -59.61
C ASN A 574 -44.85 -17.16 -58.89
N GLU A 575 -45.50 -16.01 -59.07
CA GLU A 575 -45.09 -14.76 -58.43
C GLU A 575 -45.41 -14.77 -56.94
N GLU A 576 -46.62 -15.18 -56.60
CA GLU A 576 -47.05 -15.34 -55.21
C GLU A 576 -46.23 -16.42 -54.49
N PHE A 577 -45.95 -17.55 -55.15
CA PHE A 577 -45.05 -18.58 -54.63
C PHE A 577 -43.67 -18.02 -54.30
N THR A 578 -43.04 -17.31 -55.25
CA THR A 578 -41.67 -16.79 -55.07
C THR A 578 -41.60 -15.80 -53.91
N LYS A 579 -42.64 -14.96 -53.77
CA LYS A 579 -42.77 -14.00 -52.67
C LYS A 579 -42.89 -14.72 -51.32
N GLU A 580 -43.86 -15.63 -51.18
CA GLU A 580 -44.11 -16.34 -49.92
C GLU A 580 -42.92 -17.25 -49.56
N PHE A 581 -42.31 -17.95 -50.53
CA PHE A 581 -41.12 -18.78 -50.29
C PHE A 581 -39.93 -17.98 -49.77
N SER A 582 -39.74 -16.74 -50.24
CA SER A 582 -38.66 -15.88 -49.73
C SER A 582 -38.83 -15.59 -48.25
N THR A 583 -40.06 -15.30 -47.80
CA THR A 583 -40.38 -15.14 -46.36
C THR A 583 -40.17 -16.45 -45.60
N PHE A 584 -40.64 -17.58 -46.14
CA PHE A 584 -40.46 -18.90 -45.54
C PHE A 584 -38.99 -19.26 -45.34
N SER A 585 -38.18 -19.07 -46.38
CA SER A 585 -36.74 -19.32 -46.34
C SER A 585 -36.05 -18.49 -45.28
N ASN A 586 -36.43 -17.22 -45.13
CA ASN A 586 -35.86 -16.34 -44.11
C ASN A 586 -36.26 -16.79 -42.70
N SER A 587 -37.53 -17.16 -42.49
CA SER A 587 -38.01 -17.66 -41.20
C SER A 587 -37.34 -18.98 -40.80
N ILE A 588 -37.16 -19.93 -41.74
CA ILE A 588 -36.42 -21.18 -41.48
C ILE A 588 -34.98 -20.90 -41.05
N LYS A 589 -34.25 -20.04 -41.79
CA LYS A 589 -32.87 -19.68 -41.44
C LYS A 589 -32.75 -19.03 -40.05
N LYS A 590 -33.72 -18.19 -39.67
CA LYS A 590 -33.75 -17.57 -38.34
C LYS A 590 -33.94 -18.58 -37.20
N LEU A 591 -34.79 -19.58 -37.42
CA LEU A 591 -35.15 -20.58 -36.41
C LEU A 591 -34.24 -21.82 -36.41
N GLU A 592 -33.38 -21.98 -37.43
CA GLU A 592 -32.46 -23.12 -37.58
C GLU A 592 -31.52 -23.30 -36.39
N LYS A 593 -31.11 -22.21 -35.72
CA LYS A 593 -30.30 -22.28 -34.48
C LYS A 593 -30.96 -23.08 -33.35
N TYR A 594 -32.29 -23.18 -33.35
CA TYR A 594 -33.05 -23.92 -32.34
C TYR A 594 -33.36 -25.36 -32.74
N LYS A 595 -32.91 -25.85 -33.90
CA LYS A 595 -33.21 -27.21 -34.40
C LYS A 595 -32.90 -28.33 -33.41
N LYS A 596 -31.87 -28.14 -32.56
CA LYS A 596 -31.47 -29.12 -31.53
C LYS A 596 -32.59 -29.44 -30.53
N PHE A 597 -33.57 -28.54 -30.39
CA PHE A 597 -34.71 -28.68 -29.50
C PHE A 597 -35.93 -29.34 -30.16
N ALA A 598 -35.90 -29.62 -31.46
CA ALA A 598 -37.03 -30.21 -32.19
C ALA A 598 -36.53 -30.96 -33.44
N ILE A 599 -35.61 -31.91 -33.26
CA ILE A 599 -34.84 -32.49 -34.39
C ILE A 599 -35.78 -33.11 -35.43
N ASP A 600 -36.67 -34.00 -35.01
CA ASP A 600 -37.54 -34.75 -35.92
C ASP A 600 -38.58 -33.84 -36.60
N GLU A 601 -39.25 -32.97 -35.84
CA GLU A 601 -40.23 -32.03 -36.37
C GLU A 601 -39.59 -31.00 -37.30
N PHE A 602 -38.42 -30.48 -36.93
CA PHE A 602 -37.72 -29.49 -37.73
C PHE A 602 -37.17 -30.10 -39.02
N ASP A 603 -36.67 -31.33 -38.98
CA ASP A 603 -36.23 -32.06 -40.18
C ASP A 603 -37.39 -32.34 -41.14
N ASN A 604 -38.57 -32.67 -40.62
CA ASN A 604 -39.78 -32.79 -41.42
C ASN A 604 -40.12 -31.45 -42.11
N LEU A 605 -40.11 -30.34 -41.37
CA LEU A 605 -40.34 -29.01 -41.94
C LEU A 605 -39.26 -28.64 -42.97
N PHE A 606 -38.01 -29.02 -42.73
CA PHE A 606 -36.89 -28.78 -43.64
C PHE A 606 -37.02 -29.58 -44.94
N SER A 607 -37.67 -30.75 -44.92
CA SER A 607 -38.00 -31.49 -46.14
C SER A 607 -38.90 -30.68 -47.09
N PHE A 608 -39.85 -29.90 -46.54
CA PHE A 608 -40.67 -28.98 -47.33
C PHE A 608 -39.85 -27.82 -47.87
N TYR A 609 -38.92 -27.29 -47.05
CA TYR A 609 -37.99 -26.25 -47.49
C TYR A 609 -37.16 -26.69 -48.70
N LYS A 610 -36.56 -27.88 -48.66
CA LYS A 610 -35.85 -28.46 -49.80
C LYS A 610 -36.75 -28.57 -51.03
N ARG A 611 -37.94 -29.14 -50.86
CA ARG A 611 -38.89 -29.33 -51.96
C ARG A 611 -39.31 -28.01 -52.60
N TYR A 612 -39.60 -26.98 -51.81
CA TYR A 612 -39.94 -25.65 -52.33
C TYR A 612 -38.74 -24.95 -52.97
N THR A 613 -37.52 -25.21 -52.52
CA THR A 613 -36.30 -24.70 -53.17
C THR A 613 -36.16 -25.24 -54.59
N GLU A 614 -36.33 -26.56 -54.78
CA GLU A 614 -36.28 -27.18 -56.12
C GLU A 614 -37.30 -26.57 -57.09
N ILE A 615 -38.50 -26.25 -56.56
CA ILE A 615 -39.59 -25.63 -57.31
C ILE A 615 -39.25 -24.18 -57.67
N LYS A 616 -38.68 -23.41 -56.73
CA LYS A 616 -38.21 -22.05 -57.00
C LYS A 616 -37.16 -22.03 -58.11
N GLU A 617 -36.14 -22.87 -58.01
CA GLU A 617 -35.10 -22.98 -59.03
C GLU A 617 -35.70 -23.27 -60.42
N PHE A 618 -36.65 -24.20 -60.47
CA PHE A 618 -37.36 -24.52 -61.71
C PHE A 618 -38.11 -23.31 -62.28
N ILE A 619 -38.84 -22.55 -61.44
CA ILE A 619 -39.54 -21.33 -61.87
C ILE A 619 -38.57 -20.26 -62.37
N GLU A 620 -37.43 -20.08 -61.70
CA GLU A 620 -36.43 -19.07 -62.07
C GLU A 620 -35.78 -19.37 -63.43
N ILE A 621 -35.47 -20.64 -63.69
CA ILE A 621 -34.99 -21.10 -65.01
C ILE A 621 -36.00 -20.71 -66.09
N GLU A 622 -37.27 -21.10 -65.93
CA GLU A 622 -38.31 -20.82 -66.93
C GLU A 622 -38.57 -19.31 -67.10
N LYS A 623 -38.58 -18.55 -66.01
CA LYS A 623 -38.74 -17.10 -66.04
C LYS A 623 -37.59 -16.42 -66.80
N ASN A 624 -36.36 -16.93 -66.67
CA ASN A 624 -35.22 -16.40 -67.39
C ASN A 624 -35.27 -16.76 -68.88
N ALA A 625 -35.65 -17.98 -69.22
CA ALA A 625 -35.84 -18.42 -70.60
C ALA A 625 -36.92 -17.59 -71.32
N LEU A 626 -38.03 -17.29 -70.65
CA LEU A 626 -39.15 -16.51 -71.19
C LEU A 626 -38.78 -15.06 -71.56
N LYS A 627 -37.73 -14.48 -70.96
CA LYS A 627 -37.29 -13.11 -71.26
C LYS A 627 -36.70 -12.99 -72.67
N ASN A 628 -35.99 -14.00 -73.16
CA ASN A 628 -35.34 -13.98 -74.48
C ASN A 628 -35.36 -15.35 -75.18
N PRO A 629 -36.53 -15.90 -75.54
CA PRO A 629 -36.62 -17.26 -76.10
C PRO A 629 -35.80 -17.46 -77.39
N LYS A 630 -35.68 -16.41 -78.22
CA LYS A 630 -34.91 -16.42 -79.49
C LYS A 630 -33.41 -16.66 -79.31
N LYS A 631 -32.84 -16.39 -78.12
CA LYS A 631 -31.41 -16.58 -77.85
C LYS A 631 -31.07 -18.04 -77.53
N ILE A 632 -32.08 -18.88 -77.31
CA ILE A 632 -31.93 -20.30 -77.00
C ILE A 632 -31.67 -21.06 -78.30
N ASN A 633 -30.39 -21.15 -78.70
CA ASN A 633 -29.94 -21.84 -79.91
C ASN A 633 -28.96 -22.98 -79.58
N LYS A 634 -28.51 -23.74 -80.58
CA LYS A 634 -27.60 -24.88 -80.40
C LYS A 634 -26.29 -24.53 -79.68
N SER A 635 -25.73 -23.33 -79.92
CA SER A 635 -24.51 -22.88 -79.21
C SER A 635 -24.77 -22.63 -77.73
N TYR A 636 -25.92 -22.02 -77.40
CA TYR A 636 -26.36 -21.76 -76.04
C TYR A 636 -26.64 -23.06 -75.27
N ILE A 637 -27.39 -23.99 -75.87
CA ILE A 637 -27.69 -25.30 -75.27
C ILE A 637 -26.42 -26.13 -75.11
N ALA A 638 -25.51 -26.12 -76.08
CA ALA A 638 -24.21 -26.79 -75.94
C ALA A 638 -23.40 -26.23 -74.77
N ASN A 639 -23.45 -24.92 -74.53
CA ASN A 639 -22.80 -24.30 -73.38
C ASN A 639 -23.43 -24.71 -72.04
N LEU A 640 -24.77 -24.79 -71.96
CA LEU A 640 -25.46 -25.29 -70.76
C LEU A 640 -25.07 -26.74 -70.44
N LEU A 641 -25.03 -27.60 -71.47
CA LEU A 641 -24.63 -29.00 -71.34
C LEU A 641 -23.17 -29.16 -70.89
N LYS A 642 -22.24 -28.36 -71.44
CA LYS A 642 -20.83 -28.35 -70.99
C LYS A 642 -20.70 -28.01 -69.49
N ASN A 643 -21.57 -27.15 -68.99
CA ASN A 643 -21.60 -26.75 -67.58
C ASN A 643 -22.48 -27.68 -66.70
N SER A 644 -22.86 -28.87 -67.20
CA SER A 644 -23.73 -29.84 -66.51
C SER A 644 -25.11 -29.31 -66.11
N LYS A 645 -25.59 -28.24 -66.75
CA LYS A 645 -26.91 -27.63 -66.50
C LYS A 645 -28.00 -28.29 -67.34
N PHE A 646 -28.19 -29.59 -67.13
CA PHE A 646 -29.13 -30.39 -67.92
C PHE A 646 -30.59 -29.98 -67.68
N LYS A 647 -30.97 -29.69 -66.42
CA LYS A 647 -32.32 -29.22 -66.06
C LYS A 647 -32.65 -27.90 -66.77
N ASP A 648 -31.72 -26.94 -66.73
CA ASP A 648 -31.82 -25.66 -67.43
C ASP A 648 -32.00 -25.86 -68.93
N ALA A 649 -31.18 -26.71 -69.55
CA ALA A 649 -31.28 -27.00 -70.97
C ALA A 649 -32.65 -27.59 -71.37
N VAL A 650 -33.22 -28.49 -70.56
CA VAL A 650 -34.56 -29.07 -70.79
C VAL A 650 -35.66 -28.02 -70.68
N CYS A 651 -35.63 -27.19 -69.63
CA CYS A 651 -36.62 -26.13 -69.44
C CYS A 651 -36.52 -25.08 -70.55
N ASP A 652 -35.32 -24.61 -70.86
CA ASP A 652 -35.06 -23.59 -71.88
C ASP A 652 -35.50 -24.09 -73.27
N LEU A 653 -35.18 -25.34 -73.63
CA LEU A 653 -35.66 -25.95 -74.87
C LEU A 653 -37.18 -26.07 -74.92
N HIS A 654 -37.83 -26.39 -73.81
CA HIS A 654 -39.29 -26.44 -73.76
C HIS A 654 -39.90 -25.04 -74.00
N ILE A 655 -39.34 -23.99 -73.40
CA ILE A 655 -39.78 -22.60 -73.64
C ILE A 655 -39.51 -22.18 -75.10
N CYS A 656 -38.36 -22.55 -75.66
CA CYS A 656 -38.05 -22.32 -77.08
C CYS A 656 -39.04 -23.03 -78.00
N LEU A 657 -39.37 -24.30 -77.71
CA LEU A 657 -40.39 -25.05 -78.44
C LEU A 657 -41.75 -24.36 -78.38
N GLU A 658 -42.20 -23.92 -77.21
CA GLU A 658 -43.47 -23.19 -77.08
C GLU A 658 -43.46 -21.89 -77.87
N PHE A 659 -42.34 -21.17 -77.85
CA PHE A 659 -42.16 -19.95 -78.63
C PHE A 659 -42.29 -20.21 -80.14
N GLU A 660 -41.55 -21.19 -80.68
CA GLU A 660 -41.61 -21.53 -82.11
C GLU A 660 -42.98 -22.09 -82.52
N LEU A 661 -43.62 -22.91 -81.68
CA LEU A 661 -44.98 -23.40 -81.92
C LEU A 661 -46.01 -22.27 -81.99
N ARG A 662 -45.91 -21.28 -81.10
CA ARG A 662 -46.81 -20.12 -81.09
C ARG A 662 -46.58 -19.20 -82.29
N LYS A 663 -45.34 -19.12 -82.78
CA LYS A 663 -44.99 -18.39 -84.01
C LYS A 663 -45.64 -19.04 -85.25
N LEU A 664 -45.58 -20.37 -85.34
CA LEU A 664 -46.21 -21.16 -86.42
C LEU A 664 -47.74 -21.19 -86.34
N PHE A 665 -48.31 -21.08 -85.12
CA PHE A 665 -49.76 -21.17 -84.88
C PHE A 665 -50.31 -19.99 -84.05
N PRO A 666 -50.20 -18.73 -84.52
CA PRO A 666 -50.46 -17.54 -83.72
C PRO A 666 -51.95 -17.33 -83.36
N LYS A 667 -52.88 -17.99 -84.09
CA LYS A 667 -54.33 -17.88 -83.89
C LYS A 667 -54.96 -19.01 -83.06
N GLN A 668 -54.15 -19.93 -82.51
CA GLN A 668 -54.66 -21.10 -81.78
C GLN A 668 -54.39 -20.97 -80.28
N ALA A 669 -55.42 -20.77 -79.47
CA ALA A 669 -55.35 -20.83 -78.01
C ALA A 669 -55.30 -22.29 -77.51
N LYS A 670 -54.38 -23.08 -78.06
CA LYS A 670 -54.23 -24.52 -77.80
C LYS A 670 -53.06 -24.80 -76.86
N LYS A 671 -53.12 -25.91 -76.13
CA LYS A 671 -52.02 -26.36 -75.26
C LYS A 671 -50.84 -26.85 -76.10
N THR A 672 -49.62 -26.81 -75.55
CA THR A 672 -48.38 -27.27 -76.22
C THR A 672 -48.51 -28.69 -76.78
N VAL A 673 -49.20 -29.60 -76.10
CA VAL A 673 -49.45 -30.97 -76.59
C VAL A 673 -50.33 -31.01 -77.84
N GLU A 674 -51.31 -30.12 -77.94
CA GLU A 674 -52.22 -30.01 -79.08
C GLU A 674 -51.51 -29.35 -80.27
N LEU A 675 -50.65 -28.35 -80.00
CA LEU A 675 -49.80 -27.72 -81.02
C LEU A 675 -48.77 -28.71 -81.58
N ILE A 676 -48.17 -29.56 -80.73
CA ILE A 676 -47.29 -30.66 -81.18
C ILE A 676 -48.08 -31.65 -82.05
N ALA A 677 -49.33 -31.99 -81.69
CA ALA A 677 -50.16 -32.88 -82.51
C ALA A 677 -50.52 -32.25 -83.89
N GLU A 678 -50.65 -30.93 -83.95
CA GLU A 678 -50.88 -30.19 -85.21
C GLU A 678 -49.67 -30.27 -86.16
N LEU A 679 -48.43 -30.26 -85.62
CA LEU A 679 -47.22 -30.48 -86.41
C LEU A 679 -47.25 -31.83 -87.15
N LYS A 680 -47.77 -32.88 -86.49
CA LYS A 680 -47.96 -34.21 -87.09
C LYS A 680 -49.00 -34.18 -88.21
N LYS A 681 -50.14 -33.53 -87.98
CA LYS A 681 -51.22 -33.41 -88.99
C LYS A 681 -50.76 -32.69 -90.25
N ARG A 682 -49.98 -31.61 -90.09
CA ARG A 682 -49.44 -30.82 -91.20
C ARG A 682 -48.17 -31.40 -91.82
N LYS A 683 -47.71 -32.57 -91.34
CA LYS A 683 -46.50 -33.26 -91.81
C LYS A 683 -45.22 -32.41 -91.74
N TYR A 684 -45.13 -31.47 -90.79
CA TYR A 684 -43.93 -30.65 -90.60
C TYR A 684 -42.77 -31.43 -89.96
N LEU A 685 -43.07 -32.50 -89.21
CA LEU A 685 -42.09 -33.39 -88.57
C LEU A 685 -42.50 -34.85 -88.72
N THR A 686 -41.52 -35.75 -88.62
CA THR A 686 -41.72 -37.21 -88.59
C THR A 686 -42.30 -37.69 -87.26
N GLU A 687 -42.90 -38.90 -87.25
CA GLU A 687 -43.45 -39.51 -86.03
C GLU A 687 -42.42 -39.60 -84.88
N GLY A 688 -41.17 -39.94 -85.21
CA GLY A 688 -40.08 -40.03 -84.24
C GLY A 688 -39.66 -38.67 -83.66
N GLU A 689 -39.72 -37.60 -84.45
CA GLU A 689 -39.46 -36.22 -84.00
C GLU A 689 -40.60 -35.72 -83.10
N ILE A 690 -41.85 -35.98 -83.46
CA ILE A 690 -43.05 -35.66 -82.67
C ILE A 690 -43.02 -36.38 -81.31
N ASN A 691 -42.66 -37.66 -81.29
CA ASN A 691 -42.49 -38.40 -80.04
C ASN A 691 -41.37 -37.77 -79.18
N SER A 692 -40.26 -37.35 -79.80
CA SER A 692 -39.14 -36.72 -79.09
C SER A 692 -39.56 -35.41 -78.42
N LEU A 693 -40.33 -34.53 -79.09
CA LEU A 693 -40.86 -33.30 -78.50
C LEU A 693 -41.89 -33.58 -77.38
N ASN A 694 -42.69 -34.63 -77.52
CA ASN A 694 -43.58 -35.07 -76.44
C ASN A 694 -42.81 -35.61 -75.22
N ILE A 695 -41.67 -36.28 -75.43
CA ILE A 695 -40.78 -36.70 -74.34
C ILE A 695 -40.15 -35.47 -73.67
N LEU A 696 -39.67 -34.47 -74.42
CA LEU A 696 -39.19 -33.19 -73.86
C LEU A 696 -40.25 -32.54 -72.94
N ARG A 697 -41.50 -32.42 -73.43
CA ARG A 697 -42.62 -31.88 -72.65
C ARG A 697 -42.90 -32.70 -71.38
N LYS A 698 -42.91 -34.03 -71.49
CA LYS A 698 -43.09 -34.93 -70.33
C LYS A 698 -41.94 -34.81 -69.34
N CYS A 699 -40.71 -34.70 -69.83
CA CYS A 699 -39.49 -34.53 -69.04
C CYS A 699 -39.54 -33.21 -68.25
N ARG A 700 -39.88 -32.09 -68.89
CA ARG A 700 -40.10 -30.81 -68.21
C ARG A 700 -41.19 -30.91 -67.15
N ASN A 701 -42.33 -31.52 -67.47
CA ASN A 701 -43.43 -31.69 -66.50
C ASN A 701 -43.03 -32.57 -65.31
N ASN A 702 -42.14 -33.54 -65.50
CA ASN A 702 -41.62 -34.36 -64.41
C ASN A 702 -40.83 -33.56 -63.36
N PHE A 703 -40.29 -32.38 -63.68
CA PHE A 703 -39.66 -31.51 -62.67
C PHE A 703 -40.66 -30.96 -61.65
N GLN A 704 -41.96 -31.00 -61.95
CA GLN A 704 -43.03 -30.69 -61.00
C GLN A 704 -43.31 -31.85 -60.02
N HIS A 705 -42.72 -33.03 -60.23
CA HIS A 705 -42.80 -34.19 -59.33
C HIS A 705 -41.56 -34.29 -58.43
N PRO A 706 -41.67 -34.95 -57.26
CA PRO A 706 -40.53 -35.29 -56.40
C PRO A 706 -39.49 -36.13 -57.16
N GLU A 707 -38.21 -36.00 -56.80
CA GLU A 707 -37.09 -36.58 -57.57
C GLU A 707 -37.23 -38.10 -57.78
N ASN A 708 -37.60 -38.82 -56.72
CA ASN A 708 -37.83 -40.25 -56.69
C ASN A 708 -39.01 -40.74 -57.55
N LYS A 709 -39.90 -39.84 -58.00
CA LYS A 709 -41.06 -40.16 -58.85
C LYS A 709 -40.90 -39.66 -60.29
N ARG A 710 -39.75 -39.09 -60.66
CA ARG A 710 -39.47 -38.67 -62.04
C ARG A 710 -39.35 -39.92 -62.93
N LYS A 711 -40.28 -40.10 -63.87
CA LYS A 711 -40.38 -41.33 -64.71
C LYS A 711 -39.64 -41.26 -66.04
N VAL A 712 -39.10 -40.09 -66.40
CA VAL A 712 -38.48 -39.84 -67.70
C VAL A 712 -37.04 -39.43 -67.45
N ASN A 713 -36.11 -40.26 -67.91
CA ASN A 713 -34.70 -39.96 -67.93
C ASN A 713 -34.37 -39.11 -69.16
N TYR A 714 -33.34 -38.29 -69.05
CA TYR A 714 -32.80 -37.46 -70.11
C TYR A 714 -31.27 -37.58 -70.13
N SER A 715 -30.69 -37.51 -71.31
CA SER A 715 -29.25 -37.57 -71.55
C SER A 715 -28.80 -36.41 -72.43
N GLU A 716 -27.49 -36.13 -72.43
CA GLU A 716 -26.90 -35.11 -73.30
C GLU A 716 -27.27 -35.33 -74.78
N LYS A 717 -27.28 -36.60 -75.21
CA LYS A 717 -27.64 -37.01 -76.58
C LYS A 717 -29.10 -36.68 -76.90
N GLU A 718 -30.01 -36.94 -75.97
CA GLU A 718 -31.44 -36.64 -76.15
C GLU A 718 -31.71 -35.14 -76.17
N ILE A 719 -31.05 -34.36 -75.31
CA ILE A 719 -31.19 -32.91 -75.27
C ILE A 719 -30.69 -32.26 -76.57
N LYS A 720 -29.54 -32.71 -77.09
CA LYS A 720 -29.04 -32.25 -78.41
C LYS A 720 -30.02 -32.59 -79.52
N LYS A 721 -30.59 -33.81 -79.51
CA LYS A 721 -31.63 -34.22 -80.47
C LYS A 721 -32.87 -33.33 -80.39
N TRP A 722 -33.34 -32.98 -79.20
CA TRP A 722 -34.46 -32.06 -79.02
C TRP A 722 -34.14 -30.67 -79.58
N CYS A 723 -32.94 -30.16 -79.31
CA CYS A 723 -32.47 -28.89 -79.85
C CYS A 723 -32.47 -28.87 -81.39
N ASP A 724 -31.95 -29.91 -82.04
CA ASP A 724 -31.90 -30.00 -83.50
C ASP A 724 -33.31 -30.01 -84.12
N ILE A 725 -34.27 -30.69 -83.48
CA ILE A 725 -35.67 -30.73 -83.93
C ILE A 725 -36.34 -29.36 -83.79
N ILE A 726 -36.09 -28.65 -82.68
CA ILE A 726 -36.65 -27.31 -82.43
C ILE A 726 -36.06 -26.27 -83.39
N GLU A 727 -34.76 -26.31 -83.67
CA GLU A 727 -34.14 -25.44 -84.68
C GLU A 727 -34.70 -25.69 -86.08
N LYS A 728 -34.94 -26.95 -86.44
CA LYS A 728 -35.62 -27.30 -87.70
C LYS A 728 -37.01 -26.69 -87.77
N LEU A 729 -37.79 -26.72 -86.69
CA LEU A 729 -39.10 -26.07 -86.62
C LEU A 729 -39.02 -24.55 -86.83
N GLY A 730 -38.06 -23.87 -86.19
CA GLY A 730 -37.90 -22.42 -86.32
C GLY A 730 -37.56 -21.94 -87.74
N ARG A 731 -37.04 -22.85 -88.60
CA ARG A 731 -36.73 -22.58 -90.02
C ARG A 731 -37.93 -22.72 -90.96
N ILE A 732 -39.00 -23.41 -90.55
CA ILE A 732 -40.18 -23.63 -91.41
C ILE A 732 -40.89 -22.32 -91.75
N ASP A 733 -40.86 -21.33 -90.84
CA ASP A 733 -41.37 -19.98 -91.08
C ASP A 733 -40.44 -19.11 -91.94
N SER A 734 -39.15 -19.49 -92.10
CA SER A 734 -38.22 -18.72 -92.94
C SER A 734 -38.27 -19.11 -94.41
N GLU A 735 -38.89 -20.24 -94.76
CA GLU A 735 -38.98 -20.74 -96.13
C GLU A 735 -40.27 -20.32 -96.86
N SER A 736 -41.31 -19.86 -96.14
CA SER A 736 -42.57 -19.37 -96.73
C SER A 736 -42.56 -17.90 -97.20
N CYS A 737 -41.40 -17.22 -97.16
CA CYS A 737 -41.21 -15.89 -97.78
C CYS A 737 -40.28 -15.91 -99.02
N LYS A 738 -39.95 -17.08 -99.57
CA LYS A 738 -39.16 -17.20 -100.80
C LYS A 738 -39.69 -18.27 -101.77
N SER A 739 -40.97 -18.21 -102.11
CA SER A 739 -41.50 -18.68 -103.40
C SER A 739 -43.02 -18.46 -103.47
N ASN A 740 -43.41 -17.61 -104.43
CA ASN A 740 -44.72 -17.03 -104.78
C ASN A 740 -45.20 -15.84 -103.94
#